data_AF-A0A954SPI9-F1
#
_entry.id   AF-A0A954SPI9-F1
#
_cell.length_a   1.000
_cell.length_b   1.000
_cell.length_c   1.000
_cell.angle_alpha   90.00
_cell.angle_beta   90.00
_cell.angle_gamma   90.00
#
_symmetry.space_group_name_H-M   'P 1'
#
loop_
_entity.id
_entity.type
_entity.pdbx_description
1 polymer ?
#
loop_
_entity_poly.entity_id
_entity_poly.type
_entity_poly.pdbx_seq_one_letter_code
_entity_poly.pdbx_strand_id
1 'polypeptide(L)'
;MRKTLTNSLLCCLITTAISLCSYRSTLGAEIDSIALKAREEEPVAGWTHIGPPIFREIVRQAVFMTAHDYCGLQVRDELLHESLPDPSDPATPTLELGIYYQGPDKHPELGYSLNLITANAPEKLWEIKLKGKYEELISDLTREAEKFSREDFKVLFEKRGWTRPIPPNRPQAESPENFEQLVFEFNELGIASALRQNESEIREKGASPELLANMAVGYANLSASTSWLFGEAHRIYAARALLYAERLIHDLPESPWALWHRAYVRALIGAHLAAEADIKLAREIQSKKSDPRDLPFWTEMIEQFCQGKIYTLDENRKSGKELQLALYLKVLGLKYGDLNDLTNASADRLLKDVPDCMSVWDAICGLEEVGATQVANSKLFTIQANSLRKRIPMIPGLPDEIVDAIRKSARTRTFTEETDFRLQIIDDLREKSLEKADRLQPSLTSIGNLIDEINFRHVIRRLEFEWKILNVPTERTIHLMAPLVRKHRYGSFINYFSSSPDDVTRGIDTAIANLSTCEMGFVEFPMFYWIQKVEPDKSKALHFACYRHTDPTYSQIMLGIKCGVVGSIQESEKNQPKIRSFWTVTNKMPPMIATQIYRNWKDAEPLAAEGQKIYADDPIVMTALMYRYNLIGKYQDARYCAEQVIRITPNHAAYRILANSYLKTGNDELWKQTLERALKLPDIGLETASIECEIAKYHMKRKEFDQALPYAESAAGTYSGSALETAARCHELMHHWKESEAYFRAVAERYPTQSMQWLMWSVRTGKGDKAAAKKHAQAYFGQLGLSPNLKQLLGIGTFYLLDNDPKKALAAYEKAYMIDSDLYEAYQIALIADELGDVSKRDEFLKKVIEFGKDSPPTEREGVYAEVARLMQKTIESGNLADFDLKRIDDIIQMAGENVLPTNIHYFIAAFLKNRGDLASCRKYLELIASSDDYSWQNHTLACHMRRELFGELSR
;
A
#
# COMPACT_ATOMS: atom_id res chain seq x y z
N MET A 1 -51.01 20.63 -58.00
CA MET A 1 -50.35 21.60 -57.10
C MET A 1 -51.11 21.83 -55.80
N ARG A 2 -52.40 22.21 -55.77
CA ARG A 2 -53.12 22.44 -54.50
C ARG A 2 -53.22 21.21 -53.58
N LYS A 3 -53.42 19.99 -54.11
CA LYS A 3 -53.46 18.73 -53.32
C LYS A 3 -52.10 18.30 -52.75
N THR A 4 -51.00 18.65 -53.42
CA THR A 4 -49.66 18.27 -52.98
C THR A 4 -49.16 19.16 -51.84
N LEU A 5 -49.52 20.45 -51.87
CA LEU A 5 -49.20 21.39 -50.79
C LEU A 5 -49.95 21.07 -49.49
N THR A 6 -51.21 20.61 -49.58
CA THR A 6 -52.01 20.27 -48.39
C THR A 6 -51.49 19.03 -47.69
N ASN A 7 -51.04 18.02 -48.42
CA ASN A 7 -50.49 16.80 -47.83
C ASN A 7 -49.11 17.02 -47.18
N SER A 8 -48.24 17.88 -47.75
CA SER A 8 -46.97 18.24 -47.09
C SER A 8 -47.18 19.09 -45.82
N LEU A 9 -48.14 20.02 -45.83
CA LEU A 9 -48.44 20.81 -44.62
C LEU A 9 -49.06 19.93 -43.52
N LEU A 10 -49.92 18.98 -43.90
CA LEU A 10 -50.53 18.04 -42.96
C LEU A 10 -49.49 17.06 -42.39
N CYS A 11 -48.57 16.54 -43.21
CA CYS A 11 -47.46 15.73 -42.71
C CYS A 11 -46.57 16.53 -41.76
N CYS A 12 -46.17 17.77 -42.09
CA CYS A 12 -45.38 18.61 -41.18
C CYS A 12 -46.12 18.94 -39.88
N LEU A 13 -47.43 19.21 -39.92
CA LEU A 13 -48.22 19.44 -38.72
C LEU A 13 -48.38 18.18 -37.88
N ILE A 14 -48.49 17.00 -38.51
CA ILE A 14 -48.55 15.72 -37.80
C ILE A 14 -47.19 15.37 -37.19
N THR A 15 -46.06 15.53 -37.88
CA THR A 15 -44.73 15.33 -37.26
C THR A 15 -44.46 16.36 -36.18
N THR A 16 -44.85 17.62 -36.35
CA THR A 16 -44.70 18.63 -35.29
C THR A 16 -45.62 18.33 -34.10
N ALA A 17 -46.84 17.84 -34.33
CA ALA A 17 -47.77 17.43 -33.27
C ALA A 17 -47.35 16.13 -32.58
N ILE A 18 -46.74 15.18 -33.28
CA ILE A 18 -46.15 13.95 -32.69
C ILE A 18 -44.89 14.31 -31.91
N SER A 19 -44.05 15.23 -32.40
CA SER A 19 -42.92 15.78 -31.62
C SER A 19 -43.39 16.58 -30.40
N LEU A 20 -44.47 17.37 -30.50
CA LEU A 20 -45.05 18.08 -29.36
C LEU A 20 -45.80 17.16 -28.38
N CYS A 21 -46.41 16.07 -28.85
CA CYS A 21 -47.08 15.08 -27.99
C CYS A 21 -46.06 14.16 -27.31
N SER A 22 -44.97 13.77 -27.99
CA SER A 22 -43.87 13.04 -27.35
C SER A 22 -43.14 13.93 -26.33
N TYR A 23 -42.90 15.21 -26.65
CA TYR A 23 -42.35 16.21 -25.72
C TYR A 23 -43.27 16.51 -24.53
N ARG A 24 -44.60 16.53 -24.72
CA ARG A 24 -45.57 16.62 -23.61
C ARG A 24 -45.74 15.34 -22.81
N SER A 25 -45.53 14.16 -23.42
CA SER A 25 -45.59 12.88 -22.71
C SER A 25 -44.36 12.65 -21.82
N THR A 26 -43.19 13.18 -22.18
CA THR A 26 -42.01 13.21 -21.31
C THR A 26 -42.11 14.26 -20.21
N LEU A 27 -42.84 15.37 -20.43
CA LEU A 27 -43.17 16.36 -19.38
C LEU A 27 -44.20 15.88 -18.35
N GLY A 28 -44.80 14.69 -18.54
CA GLY A 28 -45.80 14.12 -17.64
C GLY A 28 -45.31 12.98 -16.74
N ALA A 29 -44.06 12.54 -16.90
CA ALA A 29 -43.46 11.55 -16.01
C ALA A 29 -43.01 12.25 -14.71
N GLU A 30 -43.58 11.86 -13.58
CA GLU A 30 -43.14 12.36 -12.29
C GLU A 30 -41.73 11.83 -12.00
N ILE A 31 -40.77 12.74 -11.87
CA ILE A 31 -39.37 12.35 -11.61
C ILE A 31 -39.25 11.89 -10.15
N ASP A 32 -38.88 10.63 -10.00
CA ASP A 32 -38.76 9.95 -8.71
C ASP A 32 -37.32 10.02 -8.18
N SER A 33 -36.33 10.00 -9.08
CA SER A 33 -34.92 9.90 -8.71
C SER A 33 -33.96 10.55 -9.72
N ILE A 34 -32.69 10.66 -9.35
CA ILE A 34 -31.57 11.13 -10.18
C ILE A 34 -30.46 10.09 -10.14
N ALA A 35 -29.86 9.78 -11.29
CA ALA A 35 -28.63 9.01 -11.39
C ALA A 35 -27.42 9.96 -11.52
N LEU A 36 -26.36 9.73 -10.76
CA LEU A 36 -25.12 10.49 -10.81
C LEU A 36 -23.98 9.63 -11.37
N LYS A 37 -23.37 10.10 -12.45
CA LYS A 37 -22.17 9.55 -13.08
C LYS A 37 -20.97 10.47 -12.91
N ALA A 38 -19.79 9.87 -12.96
CA ALA A 38 -18.53 10.61 -13.02
C ALA A 38 -17.89 10.42 -14.39
N ARG A 39 -17.29 11.49 -14.92
CA ARG A 39 -16.46 11.41 -16.12
C ARG A 39 -15.12 12.08 -15.89
N GLU A 40 -14.07 11.36 -16.26
CA GLU A 40 -12.75 11.95 -16.51
C GLU A 40 -12.62 12.19 -18.01
N GLU A 41 -12.30 13.41 -18.40
CA GLU A 41 -12.00 13.68 -19.81
C GLU A 41 -10.71 12.97 -20.22
N GLU A 42 -10.72 12.32 -21.38
CA GLU A 42 -9.47 11.83 -21.98
C GLU A 42 -8.50 13.00 -22.14
N PRO A 43 -7.19 12.80 -21.90
CA PRO A 43 -6.21 13.86 -22.06
C PRO A 43 -6.19 14.34 -23.52
N VAL A 44 -6.88 15.45 -23.79
CA VAL A 44 -6.84 16.12 -25.09
C VAL A 44 -5.45 16.70 -25.29
N ALA A 45 -4.89 16.64 -26.50
CA ALA A 45 -3.56 17.17 -26.81
C ALA A 45 -3.41 18.64 -26.34
N GLY A 46 -2.56 18.87 -25.33
CA GLY A 46 -2.35 20.16 -24.67
C GLY A 46 -2.88 20.26 -23.23
N TRP A 47 -3.69 19.28 -22.79
CA TRP A 47 -4.28 19.17 -21.47
C TRP A 47 -3.61 18.00 -20.74
N THR A 48 -3.01 18.24 -19.57
CA THR A 48 -2.05 17.27 -19.00
C THR A 48 -2.41 16.64 -17.67
N HIS A 49 -3.52 16.99 -16.99
CA HIS A 49 -3.71 16.52 -15.61
C HIS A 49 -5.14 16.07 -15.31
N ILE A 50 -5.27 14.82 -14.84
CA ILE A 50 -6.43 14.40 -14.04
C ILE A 50 -6.23 15.02 -12.64
N GLY A 51 -7.28 15.64 -12.08
CA GLY A 51 -7.21 16.25 -10.74
C GLY A 51 -7.46 15.23 -9.63
N PRO A 52 -7.14 15.55 -8.36
CA PRO A 52 -7.51 14.71 -7.23
C PRO A 52 -9.01 14.38 -7.19
N PRO A 53 -9.40 13.10 -7.07
CA PRO A 53 -10.80 12.68 -7.05
C PRO A 53 -11.64 13.38 -5.98
N ILE A 54 -11.08 13.73 -4.81
CA ILE A 54 -11.86 14.46 -3.80
C ILE A 54 -12.42 15.80 -4.32
N PHE A 55 -11.73 16.47 -5.25
CA PHE A 55 -12.22 17.72 -5.86
C PHE A 55 -13.44 17.48 -6.75
N ARG A 56 -13.42 16.40 -7.53
CA ARG A 56 -14.58 15.94 -8.30
C ARG A 56 -15.74 15.62 -7.36
N GLU A 57 -15.47 14.83 -6.31
CA GLU A 57 -16.51 14.39 -5.39
C GLU A 57 -17.15 15.54 -4.60
N ILE A 58 -16.41 16.57 -4.20
CA ILE A 58 -17.00 17.74 -3.52
C ILE A 58 -18.10 18.41 -4.38
N VAL A 59 -17.86 18.64 -5.67
CA VAL A 59 -18.87 19.25 -6.55
C VAL A 59 -19.96 18.25 -6.92
N ARG A 60 -19.61 16.98 -7.15
CA ARG A 60 -20.59 15.93 -7.50
C ARG A 60 -21.57 15.67 -6.37
N GLN A 61 -21.07 15.63 -5.13
CA GLN A 61 -21.89 15.45 -3.95
C GLN A 61 -22.67 16.72 -3.58
N ALA A 62 -22.29 17.92 -4.07
CA ALA A 62 -23.15 19.09 -4.00
C ALA A 62 -24.40 18.94 -4.89
N VAL A 63 -24.27 18.34 -6.09
CA VAL A 63 -25.43 17.97 -6.93
C VAL A 63 -26.30 16.93 -6.24
N PHE A 64 -25.69 15.90 -5.64
CA PHE A 64 -26.40 14.91 -4.81
C PHE A 64 -27.22 15.62 -3.72
N MET A 65 -26.58 16.51 -2.96
CA MET A 65 -27.18 17.18 -1.82
C MET A 65 -28.33 18.10 -2.26
N THR A 66 -28.24 18.75 -3.43
CA THR A 66 -29.37 19.48 -4.02
C THR A 66 -30.55 18.55 -4.34
N ALA A 67 -30.30 17.49 -5.11
CA ALA A 67 -31.34 16.56 -5.52
C ALA A 67 -32.04 15.96 -4.30
N HIS A 68 -31.24 15.54 -3.32
CA HIS A 68 -31.69 14.83 -2.13
C HIS A 68 -32.39 15.75 -1.12
N ASP A 69 -31.74 16.83 -0.69
CA ASP A 69 -32.17 17.64 0.45
C ASP A 69 -33.08 18.80 0.05
N TYR A 70 -32.82 19.45 -1.09
CA TYR A 70 -33.61 20.60 -1.54
C TYR A 70 -34.75 20.23 -2.47
N CYS A 71 -34.61 19.12 -3.21
CA CYS A 71 -35.57 18.71 -4.23
C CYS A 71 -36.33 17.44 -3.85
N GLY A 72 -36.05 16.80 -2.71
CA GLY A 72 -36.81 15.65 -2.23
C GLY A 72 -36.67 14.38 -3.07
N LEU A 73 -35.70 14.34 -4.00
CA LEU A 73 -35.49 13.23 -4.92
C LEU A 73 -34.65 12.13 -4.26
N GLN A 74 -34.80 10.92 -4.78
CA GLN A 74 -33.84 9.85 -4.53
C GLN A 74 -32.62 10.03 -5.42
N VAL A 75 -31.44 9.59 -4.98
CA VAL A 75 -30.22 9.67 -5.78
C VAL A 75 -29.54 8.31 -5.83
N ARG A 76 -29.09 7.91 -7.02
CA ARG A 76 -28.28 6.72 -7.28
C ARG A 76 -26.90 7.13 -7.75
N ASP A 77 -25.87 6.58 -7.14
CA ASP A 77 -24.47 6.98 -7.33
C ASP A 77 -23.65 5.84 -7.98
N GLU A 78 -23.15 6.08 -9.20
CA GLU A 78 -22.35 5.11 -9.95
C GLU A 78 -21.10 4.65 -9.19
N LEU A 79 -20.46 5.57 -8.47
CA LEU A 79 -19.20 5.34 -7.75
C LEU A 79 -19.41 4.71 -6.37
N LEU A 80 -20.68 4.57 -5.92
CA LEU A 80 -21.07 3.64 -4.86
C LEU A 80 -21.53 2.29 -5.43
N HIS A 81 -21.36 2.09 -6.74
CA HIS A 81 -21.76 0.91 -7.51
C HIS A 81 -23.26 0.61 -7.41
N GLU A 82 -24.07 1.66 -7.30
CA GLU A 82 -25.51 1.50 -7.42
C GLU A 82 -25.90 1.22 -8.87
N SER A 83 -26.89 0.34 -9.06
CA SER A 83 -27.44 0.10 -10.39
C SER A 83 -28.12 1.37 -10.89
N LEU A 84 -27.62 1.90 -12.00
CA LEU A 84 -28.22 3.05 -12.66
C LEU A 84 -29.30 2.55 -13.64
N PRO A 85 -30.48 3.20 -13.66
CA PRO A 85 -31.49 2.91 -14.67
C PRO A 85 -30.99 3.28 -16.08
N ASP A 86 -31.70 2.80 -17.09
CA ASP A 86 -31.42 3.11 -18.49
C ASP A 86 -31.41 4.66 -18.66
N PRO A 87 -30.36 5.26 -19.27
CA PRO A 87 -30.31 6.72 -19.49
C PRO A 87 -31.48 7.28 -20.30
N SER A 88 -32.27 6.43 -20.98
CA SER A 88 -33.49 6.81 -21.66
C SER A 88 -34.74 6.84 -20.76
N ASP A 89 -34.65 6.40 -19.50
CA ASP A 89 -35.74 6.46 -18.52
C ASP A 89 -36.04 7.91 -18.11
N PRO A 90 -37.19 8.48 -18.52
CA PRO A 90 -37.53 9.86 -18.18
C PRO A 90 -37.81 10.07 -16.69
N ALA A 91 -38.08 9.01 -15.92
CA ALA A 91 -38.33 9.09 -14.48
C ALA A 91 -37.04 9.20 -13.64
N THR A 92 -35.88 8.89 -14.24
CA THR A 92 -34.58 8.96 -13.59
C THR A 92 -33.52 9.61 -14.49
N PRO A 93 -33.49 10.95 -14.58
CA PRO A 93 -32.46 11.66 -15.31
C PRO A 93 -31.04 11.28 -14.84
N THR A 94 -30.14 11.00 -15.79
CA THR A 94 -28.73 10.70 -15.52
C THR A 94 -27.87 11.94 -15.71
N LEU A 95 -27.28 12.45 -14.63
CA LEU A 95 -26.38 13.58 -14.63
C LEU A 95 -24.92 13.12 -14.54
N GLU A 96 -24.07 13.61 -15.43
CA GLU A 96 -22.63 13.36 -15.47
C GLU A 96 -21.88 14.63 -15.10
N LEU A 97 -21.01 14.54 -14.08
CA LEU A 97 -20.08 15.63 -13.76
C LEU A 97 -18.70 15.33 -14.37
N GLY A 98 -18.25 16.22 -15.26
CA GLY A 98 -16.89 16.26 -15.75
C GLY A 98 -16.04 17.28 -14.98
N ILE A 99 -14.78 16.94 -14.72
CA ILE A 99 -13.76 17.83 -14.17
C ILE A 99 -12.59 17.94 -15.16
N TYR A 100 -12.04 19.14 -15.33
CA TYR A 100 -10.79 19.37 -16.04
C TYR A 100 -9.85 20.25 -15.23
N TYR A 101 -8.55 19.99 -15.34
CA TYR A 101 -7.51 20.68 -14.58
C TYR A 101 -6.54 21.37 -15.53
N GLN A 102 -6.31 22.67 -15.33
CA GLN A 102 -5.42 23.49 -16.16
C GLN A 102 -4.46 24.32 -15.31
N GLY A 103 -3.20 24.45 -15.74
CA GLY A 103 -2.20 25.33 -15.12
C GLY A 103 -1.16 24.62 -14.26
N PRO A 104 -0.16 25.36 -13.75
CA PRO A 104 0.93 24.80 -12.94
C PRO A 104 0.41 24.28 -11.59
N ASP A 105 1.05 23.24 -11.04
CA ASP A 105 0.65 22.57 -9.79
C ASP A 105 0.36 23.50 -8.60
N LYS A 106 0.94 24.71 -8.56
CA LYS A 106 0.75 25.68 -7.47
C LYS A 106 -0.54 26.52 -7.56
N HIS A 107 -1.01 26.80 -8.78
CA HIS A 107 -2.17 27.67 -9.01
C HIS A 107 -3.10 27.04 -10.05
N PRO A 108 -3.74 25.90 -9.71
CA PRO A 108 -4.64 25.24 -10.63
C PRO A 108 -5.88 26.09 -10.94
N GLU A 109 -6.27 26.06 -12.21
CA GLU A 109 -7.63 26.34 -12.67
C GLU A 109 -8.38 25.01 -12.75
N LEU A 110 -9.42 24.86 -11.93
CA LEU A 110 -10.33 23.72 -11.97
C LEU A 110 -11.56 24.12 -12.77
N GLY A 111 -11.90 23.35 -13.80
CA GLY A 111 -13.15 23.50 -14.52
C GLY A 111 -14.09 22.34 -14.27
N TYR A 112 -15.38 22.64 -14.22
CA TYR A 112 -16.43 21.66 -14.01
C TYR A 112 -17.51 21.83 -15.06
N SER A 113 -18.05 20.72 -15.56
CA SER A 113 -19.25 20.70 -16.39
C SER A 113 -20.24 19.65 -15.89
N LEU A 114 -21.50 20.03 -15.76
CA LEU A 114 -22.60 19.13 -15.44
C LEU A 114 -23.43 18.91 -16.69
N ASN A 115 -23.56 17.66 -17.13
CA ASN A 115 -24.27 17.29 -18.34
C ASN A 115 -25.42 16.34 -18.01
N LEU A 116 -26.57 16.50 -18.68
CA LEU A 116 -27.63 15.50 -18.71
C LEU A 116 -27.35 14.52 -19.84
N ILE A 117 -27.19 13.24 -19.50
CA ILE A 117 -27.02 12.18 -20.50
C ILE A 117 -28.39 11.88 -21.12
N THR A 118 -28.46 11.96 -22.45
CA THR A 118 -29.65 11.61 -23.23
C THR A 118 -29.29 10.57 -24.30
N ALA A 119 -30.31 9.91 -24.86
CA ALA A 119 -30.11 8.90 -25.91
C ALA A 119 -29.40 9.41 -27.18
N ASN A 120 -29.47 10.72 -27.47
CA ASN A 120 -28.91 11.30 -28.70
C ASN A 120 -27.56 11.99 -28.48
N ALA A 121 -27.43 12.77 -27.41
CA ALA A 121 -26.20 13.48 -27.04
C ALA A 121 -26.29 14.05 -25.61
N PRO A 122 -25.17 14.20 -24.88
CA PRO A 122 -25.15 14.92 -23.61
C PRO A 122 -25.60 16.39 -23.77
N GLU A 123 -26.51 16.84 -22.91
CA GLU A 123 -26.94 18.24 -22.82
C GLU A 123 -26.17 18.93 -21.67
N LYS A 124 -25.37 19.96 -21.97
CA LYS A 124 -24.67 20.73 -20.93
C LYS A 124 -25.64 21.60 -20.13
N LEU A 125 -25.73 21.36 -18.83
CA LEU A 125 -26.63 22.06 -17.91
C LEU A 125 -25.95 23.21 -17.16
N TRP A 126 -24.69 23.02 -16.79
CA TRP A 126 -23.95 23.97 -15.97
C TRP A 126 -22.44 23.83 -16.23
N GLU A 127 -21.69 24.93 -16.09
CA GLU A 127 -20.24 24.96 -16.22
C GLU A 127 -19.66 26.09 -15.36
N ILE A 128 -18.52 25.83 -14.72
CA ILE A 128 -17.76 26.86 -14.00
C ILE A 128 -16.27 26.63 -14.10
N LYS A 129 -15.50 27.70 -13.88
CA LYS A 129 -14.05 27.67 -13.67
C LYS A 129 -13.70 28.32 -12.34
N LEU A 130 -12.92 27.62 -11.54
CA LEU A 130 -12.42 28.06 -10.24
C LEU A 130 -10.91 28.17 -10.27
N LYS A 131 -10.36 29.18 -9.61
CA LYS A 131 -8.91 29.36 -9.42
C LYS A 131 -8.62 29.37 -7.93
N GLY A 132 -7.58 28.65 -7.52
CA GLY A 132 -7.17 28.60 -6.12
C GLY A 132 -5.73 28.19 -5.95
N LYS A 133 -5.23 28.29 -4.71
CA LYS A 133 -3.97 27.65 -4.34
C LYS A 133 -4.26 26.21 -3.97
N TYR A 134 -3.41 25.28 -4.41
CA TYR A 134 -3.62 23.85 -4.21
C TYR A 134 -3.83 23.49 -2.73
N GLU A 135 -3.06 24.13 -1.84
CA GLU A 135 -3.14 23.94 -0.38
C GLU A 135 -4.45 24.41 0.28
N GLU A 136 -5.13 25.40 -0.30
CA GLU A 136 -6.38 25.97 0.21
C GLU A 136 -7.61 25.31 -0.46
N LEU A 137 -7.37 24.53 -1.52
CA LEU A 137 -8.39 24.15 -2.50
C LEU A 137 -9.49 23.26 -1.94
N ILE A 138 -9.22 22.32 -1.03
CA ILE A 138 -10.30 21.54 -0.39
C ILE A 138 -11.27 22.47 0.33
N SER A 139 -10.76 23.41 1.11
CA SER A 139 -11.59 24.28 1.95
C SER A 139 -12.36 25.29 1.10
N ASP A 140 -11.70 25.90 0.11
CA ASP A 140 -12.34 26.87 -0.78
C ASP A 140 -13.36 26.21 -1.70
N LEU A 141 -13.02 25.04 -2.27
CA LEU A 141 -13.93 24.30 -3.12
C LEU A 141 -15.16 23.80 -2.35
N THR A 142 -14.99 23.32 -1.12
CA THR A 142 -16.12 22.89 -0.28
C THR A 142 -17.10 24.04 -0.05
N ARG A 143 -16.59 25.23 0.25
CA ARG A 143 -17.38 26.44 0.47
C ARG A 143 -18.18 26.85 -0.76
N GLU A 144 -17.53 26.86 -1.92
CA GLU A 144 -18.20 27.20 -3.17
C GLU A 144 -19.20 26.10 -3.60
N ALA A 145 -18.86 24.83 -3.43
CA ALA A 145 -19.73 23.71 -3.78
C ALA A 145 -20.98 23.63 -2.88
N GLU A 146 -20.84 23.88 -1.57
CA GLU A 146 -21.99 24.02 -0.67
C GLU A 146 -22.91 25.13 -1.17
N LYS A 147 -22.36 26.30 -1.51
CA LYS A 147 -23.11 27.41 -2.07
C LYS A 147 -23.83 27.04 -3.37
N PHE A 148 -23.15 26.36 -4.31
CA PHE A 148 -23.77 25.88 -5.55
C PHE A 148 -24.96 24.95 -5.26
N SER A 149 -24.87 24.14 -4.21
CA SER A 149 -25.95 23.21 -3.84
C SER A 149 -27.27 23.92 -3.48
N ARG A 150 -27.18 25.07 -2.81
CA ARG A 150 -28.33 25.85 -2.32
C ARG A 150 -28.77 26.96 -3.28
N GLU A 151 -27.90 27.33 -4.23
CA GLU A 151 -28.15 28.34 -5.26
C GLU A 151 -28.24 27.69 -6.64
N ASP A 152 -27.12 27.62 -7.38
CA ASP A 152 -27.08 27.27 -8.80
C ASP A 152 -27.82 25.99 -9.16
N PHE A 153 -27.51 24.89 -8.46
CA PHE A 153 -28.11 23.59 -8.75
C PHE A 153 -29.58 23.54 -8.34
N LYS A 154 -29.95 24.19 -7.23
CA LYS A 154 -31.35 24.26 -6.81
C LYS A 154 -32.20 24.97 -7.86
N VAL A 155 -31.74 26.13 -8.33
CA VAL A 155 -32.41 26.89 -9.40
C VAL A 155 -32.48 26.08 -10.70
N LEU A 156 -31.44 25.32 -11.02
CA LEU A 156 -31.43 24.42 -12.18
C LEU A 156 -32.52 23.35 -12.08
N PHE A 157 -32.65 22.68 -10.92
CA PHE A 157 -33.63 21.63 -10.69
C PHE A 157 -35.07 22.17 -10.68
N GLU A 158 -35.30 23.31 -10.03
CA GLU A 158 -36.60 24.00 -10.03
C GLU A 158 -37.06 24.37 -11.44
N LYS A 159 -36.16 24.92 -12.27
CA LYS A 159 -36.46 25.26 -13.69
C LYS A 159 -36.84 24.04 -14.52
N ARG A 160 -36.36 22.85 -14.15
CA ARG A 160 -36.65 21.58 -14.81
C ARG A 160 -37.88 20.88 -14.24
N GLY A 161 -38.47 21.40 -13.16
CA GLY A 161 -39.56 20.74 -12.44
C GLY A 161 -39.13 19.48 -11.68
N TRP A 162 -37.82 19.34 -11.40
CA TRP A 162 -37.25 18.19 -10.70
C TRP A 162 -37.32 18.40 -9.19
N THR A 163 -38.54 18.46 -8.65
CA THR A 163 -38.78 18.78 -7.23
C THR A 163 -39.94 17.99 -6.66
N ARG A 164 -39.80 17.56 -5.42
CA ARG A 164 -40.85 16.96 -4.60
C ARG A 164 -41.02 17.75 -3.29
N PRO A 165 -42.19 17.64 -2.64
CA PRO A 165 -42.38 18.22 -1.32
C PRO A 165 -41.35 17.70 -0.31
N ILE A 166 -40.73 18.61 0.43
CA ILE A 166 -39.86 18.32 1.57
C ILE A 166 -40.42 19.01 2.81
N PRO A 167 -40.28 18.42 4.02
CA PRO A 167 -40.66 19.13 5.24
C PRO A 167 -39.79 20.38 5.45
N PRO A 168 -40.33 21.44 6.07
CA PRO A 168 -39.56 22.65 6.35
C PRO A 168 -38.48 22.38 7.40
N ASN A 169 -37.38 23.12 7.33
CA ASN A 169 -36.33 23.08 8.35
C ASN A 169 -36.85 23.52 9.72
N ARG A 170 -36.32 22.92 10.77
CA ARG A 170 -36.63 23.18 12.17
C ARG A 170 -35.44 23.86 12.86
N PRO A 171 -35.69 24.75 13.86
CA PRO A 171 -34.63 25.45 14.55
C PRO A 171 -33.77 24.54 15.44
N GLN A 172 -34.35 23.44 15.93
CA GLN A 172 -33.69 22.44 16.77
C GLN A 172 -34.36 21.08 16.61
N ALA A 173 -33.60 20.01 16.79
CA ALA A 173 -34.11 18.64 16.96
C ALA A 173 -33.24 17.86 17.96
N GLU A 174 -33.81 16.79 18.52
CA GLU A 174 -33.03 15.82 19.28
C GLU A 174 -32.34 14.84 18.31
N SER A 175 -31.13 14.41 18.65
CA SER A 175 -30.46 13.32 17.93
C SER A 175 -31.23 12.02 18.11
N PRO A 176 -31.30 11.14 17.09
CA PRO A 176 -31.87 9.81 17.25
C PRO A 176 -31.20 9.06 18.41
N GLU A 177 -31.99 8.30 19.19
CA GLU A 177 -31.59 7.71 20.49
C GLU A 177 -30.24 6.97 20.45
N ASN A 178 -29.97 6.21 19.38
CA ASN A 178 -28.78 5.38 19.26
C ASN A 178 -27.70 5.99 18.34
N PHE A 179 -27.88 7.21 17.84
CA PHE A 179 -26.99 7.81 16.85
C PHE A 179 -25.55 7.87 17.35
N GLU A 180 -25.33 8.50 18.52
CA GLU A 180 -24.01 8.71 19.09
C GLU A 180 -23.30 7.38 19.37
N GLN A 181 -24.00 6.41 19.95
CA GLN A 181 -23.42 5.09 20.21
C GLN A 181 -22.94 4.43 18.91
N LEU A 182 -23.79 4.39 17.88
CA LEU A 182 -23.48 3.68 16.64
C LEU A 182 -22.34 4.33 15.84
N VAL A 183 -22.23 5.68 15.84
CA VAL A 183 -21.17 6.36 15.07
C VAL A 183 -19.80 6.28 15.72
N PHE A 184 -19.72 6.21 17.06
CA PHE A 184 -18.46 6.12 17.80
C PHE A 184 -18.04 4.67 18.14
N GLU A 185 -18.84 3.69 17.75
CA GLU A 185 -18.40 2.30 17.67
C GLU A 185 -17.54 2.01 16.43
N PHE A 186 -17.34 2.95 15.49
CA PHE A 186 -16.44 2.81 14.33
C PHE A 186 -16.62 1.53 13.50
N ASN A 187 -17.80 0.92 13.55
CA ASN A 187 -18.20 -0.20 12.70
C ASN A 187 -18.96 0.37 11.50
N GLU A 188 -18.56 -0.01 10.30
CA GLU A 188 -19.02 0.59 9.05
C GLU A 188 -20.55 0.42 8.88
N LEU A 189 -21.11 -0.73 9.29
CA LEU A 189 -22.54 -1.01 9.25
C LEU A 189 -23.31 -0.27 10.35
N GLY A 190 -22.72 -0.14 11.54
CA GLY A 190 -23.26 0.67 12.63
C GLY A 190 -23.39 2.15 12.24
N ILE A 191 -22.34 2.71 11.65
CA ILE A 191 -22.34 4.09 11.16
C ILE A 191 -23.38 4.27 10.05
N ALA A 192 -23.45 3.35 9.08
CA ALA A 192 -24.47 3.41 8.03
C ALA A 192 -25.89 3.33 8.58
N SER A 193 -26.13 2.50 9.61
CA SER A 193 -27.39 2.44 10.33
C SER A 193 -27.74 3.77 11.01
N ALA A 194 -26.77 4.40 11.69
CA ALA A 194 -26.97 5.69 12.36
C ALA A 194 -27.34 6.80 11.35
N LEU A 195 -26.64 6.86 10.22
CA LEU A 195 -26.93 7.80 9.14
C LEU A 195 -28.34 7.60 8.60
N ARG A 196 -28.77 6.36 8.36
CA ARG A 196 -30.14 6.07 7.91
C ARG A 196 -31.22 6.44 8.95
N GLN A 197 -30.94 6.28 10.25
CA GLN A 197 -31.85 6.72 11.32
C GLN A 197 -31.99 8.26 11.31
N ASN A 198 -30.87 8.97 11.17
CA ASN A 198 -30.84 10.43 11.10
C ASN A 198 -31.53 10.94 9.82
N GLU A 199 -31.33 10.28 8.69
CA GLU A 199 -32.02 10.58 7.42
C GLU A 199 -33.53 10.36 7.51
N SER A 200 -33.99 9.30 8.18
CA SER A 200 -35.43 9.07 8.40
C SER A 200 -36.05 10.25 9.15
N GLU A 201 -35.40 10.72 10.21
CA GLU A 201 -35.85 11.87 11.00
C GLU A 201 -35.88 13.17 10.17
N ILE A 202 -34.86 13.42 9.33
CA ILE A 202 -34.83 14.56 8.41
C ILE A 202 -35.97 14.47 7.38
N ARG A 203 -36.17 13.29 6.77
CA ARG A 203 -37.19 13.06 5.74
C ARG A 203 -38.61 13.20 6.27
N GLU A 204 -38.86 12.76 7.50
CA GLU A 204 -40.19 12.82 8.11
C GLU A 204 -40.53 14.20 8.67
N LYS A 205 -39.56 14.87 9.31
CA LYS A 205 -39.83 16.04 10.15
C LYS A 205 -39.04 17.29 9.77
N GLY A 206 -38.11 17.20 8.83
CA GLY A 206 -37.27 18.30 8.36
C GLY A 206 -35.95 18.41 9.10
N ALA A 207 -34.95 18.99 8.43
CA ALA A 207 -33.60 19.16 8.94
C ALA A 207 -33.50 20.18 10.07
N SER A 208 -32.50 20.04 10.93
CA SER A 208 -32.08 21.03 11.93
C SER A 208 -30.54 21.08 12.00
N PRO A 209 -29.94 22.10 12.62
CA PRO A 209 -28.49 22.15 12.80
C PRO A 209 -27.90 20.90 13.48
N GLU A 210 -28.60 20.32 14.46
CA GLU A 210 -28.19 19.11 15.17
C GLU A 210 -28.20 17.88 14.24
N LEU A 211 -29.23 17.74 13.41
CA LEU A 211 -29.29 16.65 12.43
C LEU A 211 -28.24 16.81 11.31
N LEU A 212 -27.93 18.05 10.89
CA LEU A 212 -26.85 18.32 9.94
C LEU A 212 -25.46 18.03 10.55
N ALA A 213 -25.26 18.37 11.82
CA ALA A 213 -24.06 18.02 12.57
C ALA A 213 -23.88 16.49 12.67
N ASN A 214 -24.96 15.76 12.91
CA ASN A 214 -24.97 14.30 12.86
C ASN A 214 -24.56 13.78 11.46
N MET A 215 -25.13 14.32 10.37
CA MET A 215 -24.72 13.93 9.01
C MET A 215 -23.23 14.18 8.77
N ALA A 216 -22.70 15.32 9.21
CA ALA A 216 -21.29 15.68 9.07
C ALA A 216 -20.37 14.69 9.81
N VAL A 217 -20.66 14.39 11.08
CA VAL A 217 -19.89 13.45 11.91
C VAL A 217 -20.00 12.02 11.40
N GLY A 218 -21.22 11.57 11.08
CA GLY A 218 -21.49 10.20 10.61
C GLY A 218 -20.78 9.90 9.28
N TYR A 219 -20.84 10.82 8.31
CA TYR A 219 -20.14 10.63 7.04
C TYR A 219 -18.61 10.76 7.18
N ALA A 220 -18.10 11.59 8.09
CA ALA A 220 -16.67 11.66 8.37
C ALA A 220 -16.16 10.33 8.96
N ASN A 221 -16.91 9.75 9.90
CA ASN A 221 -16.58 8.44 10.47
C ASN A 221 -16.67 7.33 9.41
N LEU A 222 -17.72 7.34 8.58
CA LEU A 222 -17.87 6.36 7.52
C LEU A 222 -16.70 6.45 6.54
N SER A 223 -16.35 7.65 6.07
CA SER A 223 -15.20 7.91 5.21
C SER A 223 -13.89 7.34 5.79
N ALA A 224 -13.57 7.68 7.04
CA ALA A 224 -12.36 7.20 7.70
C ALA A 224 -12.36 5.67 7.80
N SER A 225 -13.51 5.08 8.19
CA SER A 225 -13.69 3.64 8.35
C SER A 225 -13.70 2.86 7.03
N THR A 226 -13.88 3.50 5.88
CA THR A 226 -13.86 2.83 4.56
C THR A 226 -12.65 3.18 3.70
N SER A 227 -11.72 3.99 4.21
CA SER A 227 -10.53 4.46 3.46
C SER A 227 -9.52 3.37 3.06
N TRP A 228 -9.72 2.14 3.52
CA TRP A 228 -8.89 0.96 3.25
C TRP A 228 -9.51 -0.01 2.23
N LEU A 229 -10.75 0.27 1.80
CA LEU A 229 -11.48 -0.51 0.81
C LEU A 229 -11.12 -0.07 -0.61
N PHE A 230 -11.37 -0.93 -1.59
CA PHE A 230 -11.13 -0.60 -2.99
C PHE A 230 -12.23 0.34 -3.50
N GLY A 231 -11.85 1.35 -4.28
CA GLY A 231 -12.77 2.31 -4.91
C GLY A 231 -13.04 3.61 -4.12
N GLU A 232 -14.05 4.35 -4.60
CA GLU A 232 -14.22 5.79 -4.31
C GLU A 232 -15.14 6.11 -3.12
N ALA A 233 -15.77 5.11 -2.51
CA ALA A 233 -16.79 5.30 -1.46
C ALA A 233 -16.30 6.22 -0.32
N HIS A 234 -15.05 6.04 0.13
CA HIS A 234 -14.48 6.86 1.19
C HIS A 234 -14.38 8.36 0.82
N ARG A 235 -14.14 8.70 -0.46
CA ARG A 235 -14.07 10.09 -0.93
C ARG A 235 -15.45 10.70 -1.10
N ILE A 236 -16.43 9.90 -1.51
CA ILE A 236 -17.85 10.29 -1.56
C ILE A 236 -18.33 10.66 -0.16
N TYR A 237 -18.07 9.82 0.82
CA TYR A 237 -18.43 10.10 2.22
C TYR A 237 -17.66 11.30 2.79
N ALA A 238 -16.37 11.47 2.44
CA ALA A 238 -15.61 12.65 2.83
C ALA A 238 -16.22 13.94 2.26
N ALA A 239 -16.59 13.94 0.96
CA ALA A 239 -17.22 15.07 0.31
C ALA A 239 -18.58 15.42 0.95
N ARG A 240 -19.43 14.42 1.23
CA ARG A 240 -20.69 14.64 1.96
C ARG A 240 -20.45 15.25 3.34
N ALA A 241 -19.49 14.71 4.11
CA ALA A 241 -19.17 15.24 5.44
C ALA A 241 -18.72 16.70 5.39
N LEU A 242 -17.85 17.05 4.43
CA LEU A 242 -17.36 18.41 4.22
C LEU A 242 -18.51 19.38 3.88
N LEU A 243 -19.39 18.99 2.97
CA LEU A 243 -20.53 19.81 2.55
C LEU A 243 -21.53 20.04 3.68
N TYR A 244 -21.88 19.00 4.45
CA TYR A 244 -22.77 19.14 5.61
C TYR A 244 -22.14 20.01 6.71
N ALA A 245 -20.85 19.86 6.97
CA ALA A 245 -20.15 20.72 7.92
C ALA A 245 -20.09 22.18 7.47
N GLU A 246 -19.94 22.44 6.17
CA GLU A 246 -19.95 23.80 5.63
C GLU A 246 -21.35 24.41 5.66
N ARG A 247 -22.39 23.63 5.36
CA ARG A 247 -23.78 24.05 5.53
C ARG A 247 -24.10 24.40 6.98
N LEU A 248 -23.56 23.64 7.93
CA LEU A 248 -23.70 23.95 9.35
C LEU A 248 -23.09 25.32 9.72
N ILE A 249 -21.94 25.66 9.13
CA ILE A 249 -21.30 26.97 9.30
C ILE A 249 -22.13 28.09 8.68
N HIS A 250 -22.75 27.84 7.52
CA HIS A 250 -23.67 28.76 6.89
C HIS A 250 -24.91 29.03 7.77
N ASP A 251 -25.51 27.98 8.34
CA ASP A 251 -26.73 28.09 9.14
C ASP A 251 -26.48 28.67 10.54
N LEU A 252 -25.29 28.46 11.08
CA LEU A 252 -24.84 28.97 12.39
C LEU A 252 -23.53 29.75 12.25
N PRO A 253 -23.56 30.94 11.61
CA PRO A 253 -22.37 31.75 11.43
C PRO A 253 -21.81 32.19 12.79
N GLU A 254 -20.49 32.22 12.91
CA GLU A 254 -19.78 32.53 14.17
C GLU A 254 -20.10 31.60 15.35
N SER A 255 -20.66 30.40 15.15
CA SER A 255 -20.84 29.43 16.25
C SER A 255 -19.56 28.62 16.50
N PRO A 256 -18.96 28.69 17.70
CA PRO A 256 -17.91 27.75 18.09
C PRO A 256 -18.34 26.29 17.95
N TRP A 257 -19.59 25.97 18.28
CA TRP A 257 -20.12 24.61 18.17
C TRP A 257 -20.08 24.10 16.71
N ALA A 258 -20.49 24.92 15.74
CA ALA A 258 -20.40 24.56 14.32
C ALA A 258 -18.94 24.42 13.85
N LEU A 259 -18.05 25.32 14.29
CA LEU A 259 -16.61 25.24 13.98
C LEU A 259 -15.96 23.97 14.52
N TRP A 260 -16.34 23.51 15.71
CA TRP A 260 -15.85 22.24 16.26
C TRP A 260 -16.31 21.01 15.46
N HIS A 261 -17.51 21.03 14.88
CA HIS A 261 -17.97 19.98 13.97
C HIS A 261 -17.19 20.00 12.66
N ARG A 262 -16.96 21.18 12.06
CA ARG A 262 -16.13 21.28 10.85
C ARG A 262 -14.67 20.90 11.11
N ALA A 263 -14.13 21.25 12.27
CA ALA A 263 -12.81 20.81 12.71
C ALA A 263 -12.74 19.28 12.85
N TYR A 264 -13.76 18.64 13.43
CA TYR A 264 -13.85 17.18 13.51
C TYR A 264 -13.81 16.54 12.11
N VAL A 265 -14.66 17.00 11.20
CA VAL A 265 -14.71 16.50 9.82
C VAL A 265 -13.36 16.65 9.11
N ARG A 266 -12.77 17.85 9.16
CA ARG A 266 -11.47 18.13 8.54
C ARG A 266 -10.35 17.29 9.16
N ALA A 267 -10.41 17.03 10.47
CA ALA A 267 -9.44 16.17 11.14
C ALA A 267 -9.52 14.72 10.66
N LEU A 268 -10.71 14.12 10.62
CA LEU A 268 -10.86 12.71 10.19
C LEU A 268 -10.58 12.49 8.70
N ILE A 269 -10.87 13.47 7.86
CA ILE A 269 -10.53 13.41 6.43
C ILE A 269 -9.02 13.58 6.21
N GLY A 270 -8.29 14.10 7.20
CA GLY A 270 -6.84 14.28 7.13
C GLY A 270 -6.40 15.66 6.65
N ALA A 271 -7.27 16.67 6.69
CA ALA A 271 -6.98 18.07 6.41
C ALA A 271 -6.62 18.83 7.71
N HIS A 272 -5.59 18.34 8.42
CA HIS A 272 -5.30 18.74 9.80
C HIS A 272 -5.03 20.24 9.98
N LEU A 273 -4.35 20.89 9.05
CA LEU A 273 -4.11 22.34 9.14
C LEU A 273 -5.39 23.17 8.98
N ALA A 274 -6.33 22.73 8.15
CA ALA A 274 -7.64 23.35 8.03
C ALA A 274 -8.49 23.14 9.29
N ALA A 275 -8.39 21.95 9.91
CA ALA A 275 -9.02 21.69 11.21
C ALA A 275 -8.43 22.58 12.31
N GLU A 276 -7.11 22.75 12.37
CA GLU A 276 -6.45 23.63 13.35
C GLU A 276 -6.90 25.08 13.20
N ALA A 277 -7.09 25.56 11.97
CA ALA A 277 -7.61 26.90 11.71
C ALA A 277 -9.03 27.09 12.29
N ASP A 278 -9.92 26.09 12.14
CA ASP A 278 -11.25 26.12 12.74
C ASP A 278 -11.21 26.07 14.27
N ILE A 279 -10.33 25.24 14.84
CA ILE A 279 -10.15 25.13 16.30
C ILE A 279 -9.70 26.48 16.88
N LYS A 280 -8.71 27.10 16.25
CA LYS A 280 -8.21 28.41 16.67
C LYS A 280 -9.33 29.46 16.62
N LEU A 281 -10.10 29.50 15.54
CA LEU A 281 -11.21 30.43 15.39
C LEU A 281 -12.32 30.16 16.43
N ALA A 282 -12.65 28.89 16.69
CA ALA A 282 -13.64 28.51 17.70
C ALA A 282 -13.23 28.99 19.09
N ARG A 283 -11.96 28.78 19.49
CA ARG A 283 -11.40 29.26 20.76
C ARG A 283 -11.43 30.79 20.86
N GLU A 284 -11.06 31.49 19.78
CA GLU A 284 -11.11 32.95 19.74
C GLU A 284 -12.53 33.49 19.94
N ILE A 285 -13.53 32.87 19.32
CA ILE A 285 -14.94 33.28 19.50
C ILE A 285 -15.42 32.95 20.92
N GLN A 286 -15.12 31.75 21.44
CA GLN A 286 -15.47 31.35 22.82
C GLN A 286 -14.92 32.32 23.87
N SER A 287 -13.71 32.85 23.65
CA SER A 287 -13.12 33.83 24.57
C SER A 287 -13.87 35.17 24.60
N LYS A 288 -14.66 35.47 23.57
CA LYS A 288 -15.38 36.75 23.39
C LYS A 288 -16.88 36.65 23.67
N LYS A 289 -17.49 35.49 23.39
CA LYS A 289 -18.94 35.27 23.50
C LYS A 289 -19.21 33.85 24.01
N SER A 290 -20.21 33.70 24.86
CA SER A 290 -20.74 32.38 25.24
C SER A 290 -21.63 31.86 24.13
N ASP A 291 -21.41 30.62 23.66
CA ASP A 291 -22.36 29.88 22.81
C ASP A 291 -23.42 29.24 23.73
N PRO A 292 -24.73 29.31 23.42
CA PRO A 292 -25.76 28.61 24.17
C PRO A 292 -25.70 27.08 24.01
N ARG A 293 -24.99 26.53 23.02
CA ARG A 293 -24.84 25.09 22.80
C ARG A 293 -23.64 24.52 23.56
N ASP A 294 -23.85 23.39 24.22
CA ASP A 294 -22.77 22.62 24.83
C ASP A 294 -21.81 22.10 23.77
N LEU A 295 -20.51 22.21 24.04
CA LEU A 295 -19.49 21.72 23.14
C LEU A 295 -19.49 20.19 23.10
N PRO A 296 -19.17 19.59 21.95
CA PRO A 296 -19.03 18.15 21.86
C PRO A 296 -17.93 17.59 22.76
N PHE A 297 -18.10 16.34 23.21
CA PHE A 297 -17.13 15.68 24.10
C PHE A 297 -15.73 15.51 23.48
N TRP A 298 -15.63 15.59 22.14
CA TRP A 298 -14.40 15.33 21.40
C TRP A 298 -13.49 16.53 21.14
N THR A 299 -13.89 17.73 21.54
CA THR A 299 -13.15 18.97 21.22
C THR A 299 -11.66 18.90 21.60
N GLU A 300 -11.35 18.50 22.83
CA GLU A 300 -9.95 18.35 23.29
C GLU A 300 -9.19 17.26 22.53
N MET A 301 -9.83 16.14 22.17
CA MET A 301 -9.19 15.04 21.45
C MET A 301 -8.82 15.44 20.01
N ILE A 302 -9.72 16.15 19.32
CA ILE A 302 -9.46 16.65 17.97
C ILE A 302 -8.34 17.68 17.99
N GLU A 303 -8.32 18.58 18.97
CA GLU A 303 -7.23 19.53 19.14
C GLU A 303 -5.88 18.83 19.37
N GLN A 304 -5.83 17.85 20.27
CA GLN A 304 -4.61 17.07 20.52
C GLN A 304 -4.17 16.29 19.28
N PHE A 305 -5.11 15.69 18.54
CA PHE A 305 -4.82 14.94 17.32
C PHE A 305 -4.22 15.85 16.23
N CYS A 306 -4.83 17.01 15.96
CA CYS A 306 -4.31 17.99 15.01
C CYS A 306 -2.95 18.59 15.44
N GLN A 307 -2.69 18.66 16.74
CA GLN A 307 -1.39 19.07 17.30
C GLN A 307 -0.32 17.95 17.24
N GLY A 308 -0.65 16.75 16.72
CA GLY A 308 0.28 15.63 16.65
C GLY A 308 0.54 14.92 17.97
N LYS A 309 -0.25 15.18 19.02
CA LYS A 309 -0.10 14.57 20.36
C LYS A 309 -0.71 13.18 20.43
N ILE A 310 -0.36 12.33 19.46
CA ILE A 310 -1.01 11.03 19.23
C ILE A 310 -0.82 10.06 20.41
N TYR A 311 0.35 10.07 21.04
CA TYR A 311 0.71 9.09 22.06
C TYR A 311 -0.07 9.23 23.35
N THR A 312 -0.42 10.45 23.71
CA THR A 312 -1.12 10.77 24.95
C THR A 312 -2.63 10.93 24.74
N LEU A 313 -3.14 10.65 23.52
CA LEU A 313 -4.57 10.81 23.19
C LEU A 313 -5.50 10.02 24.09
N ASP A 314 -5.11 8.85 24.58
CA ASP A 314 -5.96 8.01 25.41
C ASP A 314 -5.76 8.24 26.93
N GLU A 315 -4.86 9.14 27.31
CA GLU A 315 -4.62 9.47 28.71
C GLU A 315 -5.79 10.28 29.30
N ASN A 316 -6.16 9.98 30.54
CA ASN A 316 -7.17 10.71 31.33
C ASN A 316 -8.58 10.75 30.72
N ARG A 317 -8.94 9.80 29.83
CA ARG A 317 -10.30 9.67 29.28
C ARG A 317 -11.26 9.10 30.33
N LYS A 318 -12.42 9.75 30.47
CA LYS A 318 -13.38 9.53 31.56
C LYS A 318 -14.51 8.60 31.18
N SER A 319 -14.88 8.58 29.90
CA SER A 319 -15.98 7.75 29.37
C SER A 319 -15.50 6.73 28.34
N GLY A 320 -16.28 5.66 28.14
CA GLY A 320 -15.98 4.63 27.13
C GLY A 320 -15.89 5.20 25.71
N LYS A 321 -16.81 6.11 25.34
CA LYS A 321 -16.81 6.78 24.03
C LYS A 321 -15.60 7.71 23.82
N GLU A 322 -15.15 8.39 24.87
CA GLU A 322 -13.91 9.17 24.81
C GLU A 322 -12.71 8.28 24.56
N LEU A 323 -12.61 7.16 25.27
CA LEU A 323 -11.52 6.21 25.09
C LEU A 323 -11.55 5.57 23.68
N GLN A 324 -12.73 5.19 23.19
CA GLN A 324 -12.90 4.62 21.85
C GLN A 324 -12.43 5.59 20.76
N LEU A 325 -12.89 6.85 20.78
CA LEU A 325 -12.47 7.86 19.81
C LEU A 325 -10.96 8.14 19.91
N ALA A 326 -10.43 8.29 21.12
CA ALA A 326 -9.00 8.49 21.34
C ALA A 326 -8.15 7.36 20.74
N LEU A 327 -8.51 6.10 20.99
CA LEU A 327 -7.80 4.95 20.46
C LEU A 327 -7.95 4.84 18.94
N TYR A 328 -9.12 5.15 18.39
CA TYR A 328 -9.34 5.14 16.94
C TYR A 328 -8.48 6.21 16.23
N LEU A 329 -8.50 7.45 16.72
CA LEU A 329 -7.62 8.53 16.24
C LEU A 329 -6.14 8.14 16.37
N LYS A 330 -5.77 7.49 17.46
CA LYS A 330 -4.41 6.99 17.69
C LYS A 330 -4.01 5.95 16.63
N VAL A 331 -4.85 4.96 16.33
CA VAL A 331 -4.60 3.99 15.24
C VAL A 331 -4.48 4.70 13.89
N LEU A 332 -5.38 5.63 13.56
CA LEU A 332 -5.32 6.39 12.31
C LEU A 332 -4.02 7.19 12.15
N GLY A 333 -3.53 7.76 13.26
CA GLY A 333 -2.30 8.54 13.29
C GLY A 333 -1.02 7.69 13.33
N LEU A 334 -1.07 6.45 13.83
CA LEU A 334 0.11 5.58 13.96
C LEU A 334 0.32 4.64 12.77
N LYS A 335 -0.74 4.22 12.06
CA LYS A 335 -0.68 3.17 11.02
C LYS A 335 0.25 3.44 9.83
N TYR A 336 0.75 4.67 9.69
CA TYR A 336 1.71 5.08 8.65
C TYR A 336 3.13 5.32 9.17
N GLY A 337 3.37 5.12 10.48
CA GLY A 337 4.70 5.21 11.08
C GLY A 337 5.42 3.87 11.14
N ASP A 338 6.68 3.89 11.56
CA ASP A 338 7.55 2.69 11.61
C ASP A 338 7.43 1.89 12.93
N LEU A 339 6.52 2.28 13.83
CA LEU A 339 6.35 1.66 15.16
C LEU A 339 5.09 0.80 15.21
N ASN A 340 5.15 -0.33 14.53
CA ASN A 340 4.07 -1.31 14.42
C ASN A 340 3.56 -1.80 15.79
N ASP A 341 4.45 -2.07 16.75
CA ASP A 341 4.09 -2.49 18.12
C ASP A 341 3.08 -1.53 18.79
N LEU A 342 3.26 -0.22 18.60
CA LEU A 342 2.38 0.79 19.17
C LEU A 342 1.03 0.84 18.46
N THR A 343 1.04 0.64 17.14
CA THR A 343 -0.19 0.50 16.37
C THR A 343 -0.97 -0.73 16.83
N ASN A 344 -0.30 -1.89 16.94
CA ASN A 344 -0.87 -3.14 17.44
C ASN A 344 -1.44 -2.98 18.85
N ALA A 345 -0.67 -2.41 19.80
CA ALA A 345 -1.13 -2.23 21.17
C ALA A 345 -2.36 -1.30 21.28
N SER A 346 -2.40 -0.25 20.45
CA SER A 346 -3.54 0.67 20.39
C SER A 346 -4.77 0.01 19.75
N ALA A 347 -4.56 -0.75 18.68
CA ALA A 347 -5.58 -1.54 18.00
C ALA A 347 -6.17 -2.61 18.93
N ASP A 348 -5.34 -3.40 19.61
CA ASP A 348 -5.76 -4.42 20.57
C ASP A 348 -6.58 -3.85 21.71
N ARG A 349 -6.24 -2.65 22.20
CA ARG A 349 -7.05 -1.97 23.22
C ARG A 349 -8.42 -1.57 22.70
N LEU A 350 -8.51 -1.02 21.49
CA LEU A 350 -9.79 -0.65 20.88
C LEU A 350 -10.65 -1.87 20.59
N LEU A 351 -10.05 -2.93 20.04
CA LEU A 351 -10.75 -4.16 19.63
C LEU A 351 -11.29 -4.98 20.82
N LYS A 352 -10.88 -4.69 22.06
CA LYS A 352 -11.53 -5.25 23.26
C LYS A 352 -12.97 -4.74 23.43
N ASP A 353 -13.18 -3.45 23.17
CA ASP A 353 -14.49 -2.82 23.31
C ASP A 353 -15.29 -2.87 22.01
N VAL A 354 -14.58 -2.79 20.88
CA VAL A 354 -15.16 -2.78 19.54
C VAL A 354 -14.54 -3.89 18.67
N PRO A 355 -14.86 -5.16 18.93
CA PRO A 355 -14.22 -6.28 18.24
C PRO A 355 -14.51 -6.32 16.74
N ASP A 356 -15.57 -5.65 16.28
CA ASP A 356 -16.00 -5.61 14.88
C ASP A 356 -15.65 -4.31 14.14
N CYS A 357 -14.62 -3.56 14.57
CA CYS A 357 -14.06 -2.45 13.80
C CYS A 357 -13.13 -2.96 12.70
N MET A 358 -13.65 -3.10 11.47
CA MET A 358 -12.92 -3.76 10.37
C MET A 358 -11.71 -2.95 9.89
N SER A 359 -11.84 -1.63 9.82
CA SER A 359 -10.71 -0.74 9.49
C SER A 359 -9.49 -0.90 10.41
N VAL A 360 -9.70 -1.21 11.70
CA VAL A 360 -8.60 -1.43 12.67
C VAL A 360 -7.97 -2.81 12.45
N TRP A 361 -8.76 -3.83 12.13
CA TRP A 361 -8.21 -5.12 11.71
C TRP A 361 -7.42 -5.02 10.41
N ASP A 362 -7.87 -4.24 9.42
CA ASP A 362 -7.08 -3.99 8.20
C ASP A 362 -5.78 -3.26 8.51
N ALA A 363 -5.79 -2.31 9.46
CA ALA A 363 -4.57 -1.64 9.91
C ALA A 363 -3.55 -2.65 10.47
N ILE A 364 -3.98 -3.63 11.27
CA ILE A 364 -3.12 -4.72 11.76
C ILE A 364 -2.57 -5.55 10.60
N CYS A 365 -3.41 -5.95 9.64
CA CYS A 365 -2.95 -6.67 8.45
C CYS A 365 -1.96 -5.85 7.60
N GLY A 366 -2.06 -4.52 7.63
CA GLY A 366 -1.20 -3.60 6.91
C GLY A 366 0.20 -3.38 7.50
N LEU A 367 0.46 -3.88 8.71
CA LEU A 367 1.77 -3.74 9.39
C LEU A 367 2.86 -4.65 8.80
N GLU A 368 2.45 -5.70 8.07
CA GLU A 368 3.35 -6.68 7.45
C GLU A 368 4.20 -7.49 8.45
N GLU A 369 3.85 -7.45 9.74
CA GLU A 369 4.45 -8.30 10.79
C GLU A 369 3.81 -9.67 10.83
N VAL A 370 4.62 -10.73 10.85
CA VAL A 370 4.15 -12.12 10.76
C VAL A 370 3.14 -12.43 11.87
N GLY A 371 3.49 -12.18 13.15
CA GLY A 371 2.65 -12.55 14.29
C GLY A 371 1.30 -11.82 14.32
N ALA A 372 1.32 -10.49 14.27
CA ALA A 372 0.11 -9.67 14.30
C ALA A 372 -0.81 -9.96 13.10
N THR A 373 -0.22 -10.06 11.89
CA THR A 373 -0.97 -10.35 10.66
C THR A 373 -1.57 -11.77 10.68
N GLN A 374 -0.88 -12.74 11.28
CA GLN A 374 -1.40 -14.10 11.45
C GLN A 374 -2.63 -14.12 12.37
N VAL A 375 -2.57 -13.40 13.50
CA VAL A 375 -3.70 -13.30 14.44
C VAL A 375 -4.91 -12.67 13.75
N ALA A 376 -4.71 -11.54 13.05
CA ALA A 376 -5.78 -10.88 12.32
C ALA A 376 -6.41 -11.80 11.26
N ASN A 377 -5.61 -12.41 10.39
CA ASN A 377 -6.08 -13.30 9.33
C ASN A 377 -6.79 -14.56 9.85
N SER A 378 -6.51 -15.00 11.07
CA SER A 378 -7.20 -16.14 11.69
C SER A 378 -8.61 -15.80 12.20
N LYS A 379 -8.88 -14.51 12.48
CA LYS A 379 -10.12 -14.05 13.13
C LYS A 379 -11.06 -13.28 12.19
N LEU A 380 -10.52 -12.52 11.24
CA LEU A 380 -11.25 -11.58 10.38
C LEU A 380 -12.58 -12.11 9.85
N PHE A 381 -12.57 -13.28 9.19
CA PHE A 381 -13.78 -13.86 8.62
C PHE A 381 -14.83 -14.20 9.69
N THR A 382 -14.42 -14.73 10.84
CA THR A 382 -15.36 -15.04 11.94
C THR A 382 -15.94 -13.76 12.55
N ILE A 383 -15.12 -12.73 12.73
CA ILE A 383 -15.56 -11.44 13.28
C ILE A 383 -16.58 -10.79 12.33
N GLN A 384 -16.28 -10.76 11.04
CA GLN A 384 -17.19 -10.23 10.03
C GLN A 384 -18.51 -11.02 10.00
N ALA A 385 -18.45 -12.35 10.05
CA ALA A 385 -19.64 -13.22 10.10
C ALA A 385 -20.57 -12.85 11.27
N ASN A 386 -19.98 -12.61 12.45
CA ASN A 386 -20.71 -12.22 13.65
C ASN A 386 -21.24 -10.78 13.55
N SER A 387 -20.44 -9.86 12.99
CA SER A 387 -20.84 -8.46 12.78
C SER A 387 -22.04 -8.37 11.84
N LEU A 388 -22.06 -9.11 10.73
CA LEU A 388 -23.21 -9.13 9.80
C LEU A 388 -24.51 -9.54 10.49
N ARG A 389 -24.48 -10.63 11.28
CA ARG A 389 -25.64 -11.11 12.04
C ARG A 389 -26.09 -10.16 13.14
N LYS A 390 -25.14 -9.42 13.75
CA LYS A 390 -25.44 -8.43 14.81
C LYS A 390 -25.99 -7.12 14.24
N ARG A 391 -25.36 -6.59 13.19
CA ARG A 391 -25.52 -5.20 12.73
C ARG A 391 -26.60 -5.02 11.69
N ILE A 392 -26.73 -5.95 10.74
CA ILE A 392 -27.72 -5.82 9.65
C ILE A 392 -29.15 -5.71 10.19
N PRO A 393 -29.58 -6.52 11.18
CA PRO A 393 -30.91 -6.38 11.78
C PRO A 393 -31.24 -5.01 12.41
N MET A 394 -30.24 -4.12 12.56
CA MET A 394 -30.41 -2.78 13.12
C MET A 394 -30.59 -1.70 12.04
N ILE A 395 -30.37 -2.03 10.76
CA ILE A 395 -30.39 -1.07 9.66
C ILE A 395 -31.84 -0.68 9.34
N PRO A 396 -32.20 0.63 9.41
CA PRO A 396 -33.55 1.08 9.08
C PRO A 396 -33.93 0.83 7.61
N GLY A 397 -35.20 0.51 7.38
CA GLY A 397 -35.76 0.29 6.05
C GLY A 397 -35.57 -1.14 5.51
N LEU A 398 -35.11 -2.09 6.33
CA LEU A 398 -35.12 -3.50 5.98
C LEU A 398 -36.49 -4.15 6.25
N PRO A 399 -36.98 -5.01 5.33
CA PRO A 399 -38.15 -5.85 5.59
C PRO A 399 -37.95 -6.81 6.77
N ASP A 400 -39.01 -7.00 7.56
CA ASP A 400 -39.00 -7.89 8.73
C ASP A 400 -38.63 -9.34 8.36
N GLU A 401 -38.98 -9.82 7.16
CA GLU A 401 -38.64 -11.19 6.74
C GLU A 401 -37.12 -11.40 6.62
N ILE A 402 -36.39 -10.40 6.12
CA ILE A 402 -34.92 -10.46 5.98
C ILE A 402 -34.28 -10.38 7.37
N VAL A 403 -34.77 -9.47 8.21
CA VAL A 403 -34.30 -9.33 9.59
C VAL A 403 -34.46 -10.64 10.36
N ASP A 404 -35.63 -11.26 10.24
CA ASP A 404 -35.94 -12.55 10.87
C ASP A 404 -35.07 -13.69 10.32
N ALA A 405 -34.86 -13.74 9.01
CA ALA A 405 -34.00 -14.74 8.39
C ALA A 405 -32.56 -14.65 8.92
N ILE A 406 -32.02 -13.43 9.04
CA ILE A 406 -30.67 -13.20 9.59
C ILE A 406 -30.60 -13.57 11.07
N ARG A 407 -31.58 -13.17 11.89
CA ARG A 407 -31.62 -13.50 13.32
C ARG A 407 -31.74 -15.00 13.58
N LYS A 408 -32.47 -15.73 12.72
CA LYS A 408 -32.61 -17.19 12.80
C LYS A 408 -31.42 -17.93 12.21
N SER A 409 -30.55 -17.26 11.45
CA SER A 409 -29.34 -17.88 10.89
C SER A 409 -28.40 -18.29 12.03
N ALA A 410 -28.18 -19.60 12.17
CA ALA A 410 -27.19 -20.11 13.10
C ALA A 410 -25.78 -19.75 12.63
N ARG A 411 -24.80 -19.85 13.54
CA ARG A 411 -23.40 -19.87 13.13
C ARG A 411 -23.19 -21.05 12.17
N THR A 412 -22.70 -20.73 10.98
CA THR A 412 -22.43 -21.69 9.90
C THR A 412 -21.36 -22.69 10.32
N ARG A 413 -21.50 -23.94 9.86
CA ARG A 413 -20.59 -25.05 10.22
C ARG A 413 -19.43 -25.16 9.24
N THR A 414 -19.61 -24.68 8.01
CA THR A 414 -18.60 -24.71 6.95
C THR A 414 -18.39 -23.34 6.33
N PHE A 415 -17.23 -23.14 5.68
CA PHE A 415 -16.93 -21.90 4.96
C PHE A 415 -17.86 -21.69 3.76
N THR A 416 -18.31 -22.76 3.11
CA THR A 416 -19.26 -22.69 1.98
C THR A 416 -20.61 -22.16 2.44
N GLU A 417 -21.16 -22.69 3.54
CA GLU A 417 -22.42 -22.17 4.12
C GLU A 417 -22.30 -20.68 4.50
N GLU A 418 -21.16 -20.27 5.04
CA GLU A 418 -20.89 -18.86 5.36
C GLU A 418 -20.79 -17.99 4.10
N THR A 419 -20.21 -18.53 3.03
CA THR A 419 -20.13 -17.84 1.74
C THR A 419 -21.51 -17.60 1.15
N ASP A 420 -22.35 -18.64 1.12
CA ASP A 420 -23.71 -18.56 0.59
C ASP A 420 -24.55 -17.56 1.40
N PHE A 421 -24.45 -17.58 2.73
CA PHE A 421 -25.12 -16.62 3.61
C PHE A 421 -24.76 -15.16 3.28
N ARG A 422 -23.47 -14.86 3.09
CA ARG A 422 -23.00 -13.51 2.78
C ARG A 422 -23.47 -13.03 1.41
N LEU A 423 -23.36 -13.88 0.41
CA LEU A 423 -23.81 -13.56 -0.95
C LEU A 423 -25.31 -13.32 -0.99
N GLN A 424 -26.10 -14.13 -0.27
CA GLN A 424 -27.54 -13.94 -0.17
C GLN A 424 -27.88 -12.60 0.47
N ILE A 425 -27.22 -12.21 1.57
CA ILE A 425 -27.43 -10.89 2.19
C ILE A 425 -27.14 -9.75 1.22
N ILE A 426 -26.03 -9.83 0.47
CA ILE A 426 -25.67 -8.78 -0.50
C ILE A 426 -26.74 -8.69 -1.59
N ASP A 427 -27.18 -9.83 -2.13
CA ASP A 427 -28.22 -9.88 -3.15
C ASP A 427 -29.57 -9.36 -2.61
N ASP A 428 -29.97 -9.73 -1.38
CA ASP A 428 -31.20 -9.25 -0.72
C ASP A 428 -31.18 -7.72 -0.54
N LEU A 429 -30.07 -7.16 -0.07
CA LEU A 429 -29.91 -5.71 0.10
C LEU A 429 -30.01 -4.96 -1.24
N ARG A 430 -29.41 -5.52 -2.30
CA ARG A 430 -29.48 -4.95 -3.65
C ARG A 430 -30.90 -5.01 -4.21
N GLU A 431 -31.58 -6.14 -4.08
CA GLU A 431 -32.96 -6.32 -4.56
C GLU A 431 -33.92 -5.37 -3.85
N LYS A 432 -33.84 -5.28 -2.51
CA LYS A 432 -34.74 -4.40 -1.73
C LYS A 432 -34.50 -2.92 -1.94
N SER A 433 -33.27 -2.53 -2.25
CA SER A 433 -32.98 -1.14 -2.66
C SER A 433 -33.72 -0.74 -3.94
N LEU A 434 -33.95 -1.67 -4.88
CA LEU A 434 -34.64 -1.39 -6.15
C LEU A 434 -36.15 -1.22 -5.99
N GLU A 435 -36.71 -1.67 -4.88
CA GLU A 435 -38.10 -1.38 -4.54
C GLU A 435 -38.25 0.14 -4.30
N LYS A 436 -39.32 0.77 -4.80
CA LYS A 436 -39.56 2.24 -4.70
C LYS A 436 -39.56 2.81 -3.27
N ALA A 437 -39.45 1.96 -2.24
CA ALA A 437 -39.50 2.32 -0.84
C ALA A 437 -38.15 2.80 -0.25
N ASP A 438 -36.99 2.38 -0.77
CA ASP A 438 -35.69 2.75 -0.16
C ASP A 438 -35.24 4.17 -0.54
N ARG A 439 -35.69 5.17 0.21
CA ARG A 439 -35.35 6.59 -0.01
C ARG A 439 -34.27 7.13 0.93
N LEU A 440 -33.70 6.27 1.77
CA LEU A 440 -32.72 6.65 2.80
C LEU A 440 -31.29 6.51 2.28
N GLN A 441 -30.35 7.17 2.97
CA GLN A 441 -28.94 7.24 2.59
C GLN A 441 -28.03 6.89 3.78
N PRO A 442 -26.93 6.13 3.59
CA PRO A 442 -26.59 5.37 2.37
C PRO A 442 -27.68 4.37 1.97
N SER A 443 -27.86 4.12 0.67
CA SER A 443 -28.87 3.16 0.18
C SER A 443 -28.55 1.72 0.61
N LEU A 444 -29.55 0.84 0.59
CA LEU A 444 -29.34 -0.59 0.88
C LEU A 444 -28.37 -1.23 -0.13
N THR A 445 -28.40 -0.80 -1.41
CA THR A 445 -27.41 -1.23 -2.40
C THR A 445 -25.99 -0.83 -2.00
N SER A 446 -25.79 0.43 -1.57
CA SER A 446 -24.48 0.91 -1.13
C SER A 446 -23.95 0.12 0.07
N ILE A 447 -24.84 -0.28 0.99
CA ILE A 447 -24.49 -1.14 2.14
C ILE A 447 -24.14 -2.56 1.68
N GLY A 448 -24.88 -3.14 0.73
CA GLY A 448 -24.54 -4.43 0.15
C GLY A 448 -23.17 -4.42 -0.53
N ASN A 449 -22.88 -3.35 -1.28
CA ASN A 449 -21.58 -3.14 -1.92
C ASN A 449 -20.45 -2.94 -0.90
N LEU A 450 -20.70 -2.23 0.19
CA LEU A 450 -19.76 -2.10 1.31
C LEU A 450 -19.39 -3.46 1.92
N ILE A 451 -20.37 -4.38 2.07
CA ILE A 451 -20.10 -5.75 2.55
C ILE A 451 -19.25 -6.53 1.53
N ASP A 452 -19.55 -6.38 0.24
CA ASP A 452 -18.81 -7.01 -0.87
C ASP A 452 -17.34 -6.53 -0.90
N GLU A 453 -17.10 -5.24 -0.72
CA GLU A 453 -15.77 -4.64 -0.61
C GLU A 453 -14.96 -5.19 0.59
N ILE A 454 -15.59 -5.27 1.76
CA ILE A 454 -14.95 -5.83 2.96
C ILE A 454 -14.60 -7.31 2.72
N ASN A 455 -15.50 -8.09 2.12
CA ASN A 455 -15.22 -9.49 1.75
C ASN A 455 -14.02 -9.57 0.80
N PHE A 456 -14.03 -8.77 -0.27
CA PHE A 456 -12.94 -8.75 -1.25
C PHE A 456 -11.61 -8.41 -0.60
N ARG A 457 -11.56 -7.32 0.17
CA ARG A 457 -10.34 -6.88 0.83
C ARG A 457 -9.79 -7.91 1.81
N HIS A 458 -10.64 -8.56 2.61
CA HIS A 458 -10.20 -9.62 3.52
C HIS A 458 -9.62 -10.84 2.77
N VAL A 459 -10.21 -11.23 1.64
CA VAL A 459 -9.65 -12.29 0.78
C VAL A 459 -8.28 -11.89 0.25
N ILE A 460 -8.12 -10.64 -0.22
CA ILE A 460 -6.82 -10.13 -0.66
C ILE A 460 -5.80 -10.12 0.49
N ARG A 461 -6.15 -9.66 1.69
CA ARG A 461 -5.26 -9.71 2.86
C ARG A 461 -4.79 -11.12 3.20
N ARG A 462 -5.69 -12.11 3.09
CA ARG A 462 -5.34 -13.51 3.32
C ARG A 462 -4.33 -14.03 2.30
N LEU A 463 -4.56 -13.74 1.02
CA LEU A 463 -3.68 -14.16 -0.07
C LEU A 463 -2.33 -13.42 0.00
N GLU A 464 -2.32 -12.12 0.30
CA GLU A 464 -1.09 -11.35 0.54
C GLU A 464 -0.27 -11.95 1.69
N PHE A 465 -0.92 -12.31 2.80
CA PHE A 465 -0.23 -12.92 3.94
C PHE A 465 0.39 -14.28 3.57
N GLU A 466 -0.35 -15.17 2.91
CA GLU A 466 0.17 -16.47 2.51
C GLU A 466 1.28 -16.34 1.45
N TRP A 467 1.06 -15.55 0.41
CA TRP A 467 1.96 -15.44 -0.73
C TRP A 467 3.19 -14.57 -0.44
N LYS A 468 3.00 -13.36 0.11
CA LYS A 468 4.08 -12.38 0.31
C LYS A 468 4.81 -12.59 1.64
N ILE A 469 4.08 -12.85 2.73
CA ILE A 469 4.67 -12.89 4.09
C ILE A 469 5.16 -14.29 4.44
N LEU A 470 4.32 -15.32 4.25
CA LEU A 470 4.69 -16.71 4.53
C LEU A 470 5.43 -17.40 3.38
N ASN A 471 5.33 -16.86 2.17
CA ASN A 471 5.89 -17.44 0.94
C ASN A 471 5.44 -18.91 0.76
N VAL A 472 4.14 -19.17 0.96
CA VAL A 472 3.50 -20.48 0.77
C VAL A 472 2.53 -20.47 -0.42
N PRO A 473 2.27 -21.62 -1.07
CA PRO A 473 1.31 -21.72 -2.17
C PRO A 473 -0.11 -21.34 -1.74
N THR A 474 -0.89 -20.71 -2.63
CA THR A 474 -2.22 -20.14 -2.30
C THR A 474 -3.40 -20.86 -2.96
N GLU A 475 -3.17 -21.91 -3.73
CA GLU A 475 -4.18 -22.56 -4.58
C GLU A 475 -5.37 -23.07 -3.78
N ARG A 476 -5.10 -23.62 -2.58
CA ARG A 476 -6.15 -24.07 -1.66
C ARG A 476 -7.02 -22.92 -1.19
N THR A 477 -6.42 -21.78 -0.87
CA THR A 477 -7.12 -20.58 -0.40
C THR A 477 -7.92 -19.94 -1.53
N ILE A 478 -7.34 -19.84 -2.74
CA ILE A 478 -8.05 -19.39 -3.94
C ILE A 478 -9.27 -20.29 -4.19
N HIS A 479 -9.10 -21.62 -4.22
CA HIS A 479 -10.22 -22.54 -4.46
C HIS A 479 -11.34 -22.38 -3.42
N LEU A 480 -10.99 -22.20 -2.15
CA LEU A 480 -11.95 -22.04 -1.06
C LEU A 480 -12.68 -20.69 -1.12
N MET A 481 -11.97 -19.58 -1.40
CA MET A 481 -12.47 -18.22 -1.23
C MET A 481 -12.95 -17.56 -2.53
N ALA A 482 -12.56 -18.06 -3.71
CA ALA A 482 -13.02 -17.53 -4.99
C ALA A 482 -14.54 -17.37 -5.11
N PRO A 483 -15.39 -18.31 -4.62
CA PRO A 483 -16.83 -18.15 -4.70
C PRO A 483 -17.36 -16.90 -3.98
N LEU A 484 -16.73 -16.49 -2.88
CA LEU A 484 -17.17 -15.34 -2.07
C LEU A 484 -17.00 -14.00 -2.81
N VAL A 485 -16.01 -13.90 -3.69
CA VAL A 485 -15.66 -12.66 -4.39
C VAL A 485 -15.94 -12.72 -5.89
N ARG A 486 -16.58 -13.79 -6.37
CA ARG A 486 -16.79 -14.03 -7.82
C ARG A 486 -17.59 -12.94 -8.53
N LYS A 487 -18.47 -12.23 -7.80
CA LYS A 487 -19.31 -11.14 -8.31
C LYS A 487 -18.66 -9.77 -8.13
N HIS A 488 -17.55 -9.67 -7.38
CA HIS A 488 -16.85 -8.43 -7.15
C HIS A 488 -16.17 -7.96 -8.46
N ARG A 489 -16.15 -6.65 -8.75
CA ARG A 489 -15.58 -6.11 -10.01
C ARG A 489 -14.10 -6.46 -10.20
N TYR A 490 -13.37 -6.60 -9.09
CA TYR A 490 -11.98 -7.03 -9.05
C TYR A 490 -11.79 -8.48 -8.60
N GLY A 491 -12.87 -9.29 -8.57
CA GLY A 491 -12.83 -10.67 -8.08
C GLY A 491 -11.79 -11.55 -8.79
N SER A 492 -11.50 -11.28 -10.07
CA SER A 492 -10.47 -11.99 -10.84
C SER A 492 -9.04 -11.69 -10.38
N PHE A 493 -8.82 -10.65 -9.56
CA PHE A 493 -7.51 -10.29 -9.03
C PHE A 493 -6.91 -11.38 -8.14
N ILE A 494 -7.74 -12.23 -7.52
CA ILE A 494 -7.24 -13.35 -6.70
C ILE A 494 -6.34 -14.30 -7.51
N ASN A 495 -6.52 -14.37 -8.83
CA ASN A 495 -5.72 -15.21 -9.70
C ASN A 495 -4.27 -14.73 -9.82
N TYR A 496 -3.95 -13.48 -9.44
CA TYR A 496 -2.58 -13.00 -9.33
C TYR A 496 -1.72 -13.86 -8.42
N PHE A 497 -2.34 -14.43 -7.38
CA PHE A 497 -1.65 -15.22 -6.36
C PHE A 497 -1.49 -16.69 -6.77
N SER A 498 -2.05 -17.10 -7.92
CA SER A 498 -1.98 -18.46 -8.44
C SER A 498 -0.57 -18.80 -8.94
N SER A 499 -0.14 -20.05 -8.74
CA SER A 499 1.07 -20.57 -9.39
C SER A 499 0.91 -20.80 -10.91
N SER A 500 -0.31 -20.73 -11.45
CA SER A 500 -0.63 -21.00 -12.86
C SER A 500 -0.56 -19.72 -13.71
N PRO A 501 0.41 -19.60 -14.65
CA PRO A 501 0.54 -18.41 -15.50
C PRO A 501 -0.69 -18.12 -16.36
N ASP A 502 -1.41 -19.15 -16.78
CA ASP A 502 -2.64 -19.00 -17.57
C ASP A 502 -3.77 -18.38 -16.73
N ASP A 503 -3.89 -18.79 -15.45
CA ASP A 503 -4.87 -18.21 -14.54
C ASP A 503 -4.52 -16.75 -14.23
N VAL A 504 -3.23 -16.46 -14.00
CA VAL A 504 -2.73 -15.10 -13.80
C VAL A 504 -3.10 -14.24 -15.02
N THR A 505 -2.81 -14.70 -16.24
CA THR A 505 -3.06 -13.94 -17.48
C THR A 505 -4.56 -13.70 -17.71
N ARG A 506 -5.40 -14.74 -17.62
CA ARG A 506 -6.87 -14.58 -17.71
C ARG A 506 -7.42 -13.65 -16.63
N GLY A 507 -6.86 -13.74 -15.43
CA GLY A 507 -7.19 -12.86 -14.32
C GLY A 507 -6.92 -11.39 -14.67
N ILE A 508 -5.75 -11.11 -15.25
CA ILE A 508 -5.32 -9.78 -15.70
C ILE A 508 -6.29 -9.24 -16.73
N ASP A 509 -6.54 -9.99 -17.81
CA ASP A 509 -7.42 -9.53 -18.89
C ASP A 509 -8.82 -9.16 -18.36
N THR A 510 -9.35 -10.00 -17.46
CA THR A 510 -10.64 -9.77 -16.82
C THR A 510 -10.62 -8.54 -15.90
N ALA A 511 -9.57 -8.37 -15.09
CA ALA A 511 -9.47 -7.22 -14.20
C ALA A 511 -9.32 -5.93 -15.02
N ILE A 512 -8.44 -5.93 -16.03
CA ILE A 512 -8.19 -4.83 -16.94
C ILE A 512 -9.47 -4.37 -17.65
N ALA A 513 -10.35 -5.30 -18.04
CA ALA A 513 -11.63 -4.98 -18.67
C ALA A 513 -12.62 -4.27 -17.72
N ASN A 514 -12.43 -4.43 -16.39
CA ASN A 514 -13.30 -3.85 -15.36
C ASN A 514 -12.67 -2.67 -14.62
N LEU A 515 -11.42 -2.30 -14.91
CA LEU A 515 -10.75 -1.15 -14.28
C LEU A 515 -11.31 0.16 -14.82
N SER A 516 -11.82 1.00 -13.92
CA SER A 516 -12.12 2.41 -14.19
C SER A 516 -10.96 3.28 -13.71
N THR A 517 -10.40 4.12 -14.58
CA THR A 517 -9.36 5.07 -14.16
C THR A 517 -9.86 6.00 -13.07
N CYS A 518 -11.17 6.33 -13.08
CA CYS A 518 -11.80 7.23 -12.12
C CYS A 518 -11.83 6.73 -10.68
N GLU A 519 -11.57 5.43 -10.50
CA GLU A 519 -11.58 4.73 -9.21
C GLU A 519 -10.19 4.36 -8.71
N MET A 520 -9.14 4.69 -9.45
CA MET A 520 -7.79 4.25 -9.13
C MET A 520 -7.16 5.16 -8.07
N GLY A 521 -6.78 4.57 -6.94
CA GLY A 521 -6.01 5.21 -5.89
C GLY A 521 -4.82 4.36 -5.43
N PHE A 522 -4.23 4.74 -4.29
CA PHE A 522 -3.10 3.99 -3.73
C PHE A 522 -3.50 2.69 -3.05
N VAL A 523 -4.78 2.48 -2.75
CA VAL A 523 -5.27 1.20 -2.21
C VAL A 523 -5.19 0.12 -3.29
N GLU A 524 -5.46 0.49 -4.55
CA GLU A 524 -5.39 -0.34 -5.75
C GLU A 524 -3.95 -0.57 -6.23
N PHE A 525 -2.95 0.13 -5.66
CA PHE A 525 -1.56 0.11 -6.12
C PHE A 525 -0.95 -1.28 -6.30
N PRO A 526 -1.20 -2.28 -5.42
CA PRO A 526 -0.73 -3.65 -5.63
C PRO A 526 -1.18 -4.27 -6.97
N MET A 527 -2.33 -3.87 -7.52
CA MET A 527 -2.80 -4.35 -8.82
C MET A 527 -1.92 -3.86 -9.98
N PHE A 528 -1.21 -2.74 -9.84
CA PHE A 528 -0.36 -2.24 -10.92
C PHE A 528 0.93 -3.05 -11.07
N TYR A 529 1.55 -3.47 -9.97
CA TYR A 529 2.69 -4.40 -10.03
C TYR A 529 2.34 -5.72 -10.72
N TRP A 530 1.07 -6.10 -10.65
CA TRP A 530 0.56 -7.25 -11.38
C TRP A 530 0.39 -6.96 -12.87
N ILE A 531 -0.30 -5.88 -13.23
CA ILE A 531 -0.51 -5.48 -14.63
C ILE A 531 0.83 -5.23 -15.34
N GLN A 532 1.83 -4.67 -14.64
CA GLN A 532 3.15 -4.38 -15.19
C GLN A 532 3.82 -5.61 -15.83
N LYS A 533 3.53 -6.82 -15.33
CA LYS A 533 4.13 -8.06 -15.83
C LYS A 533 3.61 -8.48 -17.21
N VAL A 534 2.42 -8.01 -17.60
CA VAL A 534 1.75 -8.45 -18.85
C VAL A 534 1.47 -7.27 -19.78
N GLU A 535 1.08 -6.12 -19.24
CA GLU A 535 0.75 -4.89 -19.96
C GLU A 535 1.51 -3.69 -19.37
N PRO A 536 2.83 -3.58 -19.57
CA PRO A 536 3.68 -2.58 -18.92
C PRO A 536 3.29 -1.14 -19.24
N ASP A 537 2.88 -0.85 -20.47
CA ASP A 537 2.46 0.50 -20.89
C ASP A 537 1.14 0.92 -20.21
N LYS A 538 0.17 -0.01 -20.14
CA LYS A 538 -1.08 0.23 -19.41
C LYS A 538 -0.83 0.39 -17.91
N SER A 539 0.03 -0.44 -17.33
CA SER A 539 0.45 -0.28 -15.93
C SER A 539 1.07 1.10 -15.69
N LYS A 540 1.93 1.57 -16.59
CA LYS A 540 2.56 2.89 -16.48
C LYS A 540 1.52 4.02 -16.54
N ALA A 541 0.53 3.92 -17.43
CA ALA A 541 -0.57 4.89 -17.50
C ALA A 541 -1.41 4.93 -16.21
N LEU A 542 -1.79 3.76 -15.67
CA LEU A 542 -2.54 3.65 -14.41
C LEU A 542 -1.75 4.17 -13.20
N HIS A 543 -0.45 3.89 -13.16
CA HIS A 543 0.45 4.40 -12.14
C HIS A 543 0.53 5.93 -12.16
N PHE A 544 0.60 6.54 -13.36
CA PHE A 544 0.49 7.99 -13.49
C PHE A 544 -0.87 8.53 -13.05
N ALA A 545 -1.97 7.86 -13.38
CA ALA A 545 -3.31 8.27 -12.92
C ALA A 545 -3.38 8.30 -11.39
N CYS A 546 -2.89 7.26 -10.70
CA CYS A 546 -2.90 7.21 -9.22
C CYS A 546 -2.07 8.33 -8.57
N TYR A 547 -0.91 8.64 -9.14
CA TYR A 547 -0.09 9.77 -8.69
C TYR A 547 -0.80 11.11 -8.85
N ARG A 548 -1.63 11.25 -9.87
CA ARG A 548 -2.47 12.44 -10.07
C ARG A 548 -3.70 12.44 -9.16
N HIS A 549 -4.18 11.26 -8.78
CA HIS A 549 -5.28 11.05 -7.84
C HIS A 549 -4.90 11.15 -6.37
N THR A 550 -3.70 11.66 -6.07
CA THR A 550 -3.33 11.92 -4.67
C THR A 550 -4.14 13.09 -4.13
N ASP A 551 -5.15 12.81 -3.31
CA ASP A 551 -5.86 13.84 -2.58
C ASP A 551 -4.91 14.55 -1.61
N PRO A 552 -5.06 15.87 -1.39
CA PRO A 552 -4.32 16.59 -0.37
C PRO A 552 -4.89 16.30 1.02
N THR A 553 -4.92 15.02 1.39
CA THR A 553 -5.32 14.49 2.68
C THR A 553 -4.19 13.66 3.28
N TYR A 554 -4.07 13.67 4.60
CA TYR A 554 -2.99 12.97 5.30
C TYR A 554 -2.87 11.49 4.90
N SER A 555 -3.98 10.74 4.86
CA SER A 555 -3.97 9.31 4.55
C SER A 555 -3.47 9.03 3.13
N GLN A 556 -3.95 9.79 2.13
CA GLN A 556 -3.56 9.61 0.73
C GLN A 556 -2.11 10.04 0.48
N ILE A 557 -1.65 11.09 1.15
CA ILE A 557 -0.25 11.51 1.14
C ILE A 557 0.66 10.39 1.68
N MET A 558 0.32 9.82 2.84
CA MET A 558 1.14 8.77 3.46
C MET A 558 1.12 7.47 2.64
N LEU A 559 -0.03 7.08 2.09
CA LEU A 559 -0.12 5.96 1.15
C LEU A 559 0.72 6.20 -0.10
N GLY A 560 0.68 7.41 -0.66
CA GLY A 560 1.51 7.79 -1.80
C GLY A 560 3.00 7.69 -1.50
N ILE A 561 3.44 8.12 -0.32
CA ILE A 561 4.83 7.96 0.13
C ILE A 561 5.20 6.47 0.22
N LYS A 562 4.32 5.62 0.80
CA LYS A 562 4.52 4.16 0.87
C LYS A 562 4.60 3.53 -0.53
N CYS A 563 3.83 4.04 -1.48
CA CYS A 563 3.82 3.57 -2.88
C CYS A 563 4.92 4.19 -3.76
N GLY A 564 5.82 5.02 -3.20
CA GLY A 564 6.98 5.55 -3.93
C GLY A 564 6.73 6.83 -4.74
N VAL A 565 5.62 7.56 -4.49
CA VAL A 565 5.42 8.94 -5.01
C VAL A 565 6.62 9.83 -4.69
N VAL A 566 7.16 9.63 -3.49
CA VAL A 566 8.40 10.22 -3.03
C VAL A 566 9.46 9.14 -3.19
N GLY A 567 10.50 9.46 -3.97
CA GLY A 567 11.63 8.59 -4.26
C GLY A 567 12.37 8.16 -2.99
N SER A 568 13.43 7.37 -3.15
CA SER A 568 14.11 6.75 -2.01
C SER A 568 14.67 7.78 -1.02
N ILE A 569 15.03 7.34 0.19
CA ILE A 569 15.64 8.18 1.24
C ILE A 569 16.90 8.91 0.73
N GLN A 570 17.59 8.32 -0.24
CA GLN A 570 18.80 8.86 -0.86
C GLN A 570 18.50 10.01 -1.85
N GLU A 571 17.28 10.13 -2.35
CA GLU A 571 16.88 11.10 -3.39
C GLU A 571 16.35 12.43 -2.80
N SER A 572 16.96 12.91 -1.70
CA SER A 572 16.43 14.04 -0.92
C SER A 572 16.12 15.30 -1.74
N GLU A 573 16.94 15.63 -2.76
CA GLU A 573 16.70 16.81 -3.61
C GLU A 573 15.48 16.65 -4.52
N LYS A 574 15.26 15.44 -5.07
CA LYS A 574 14.09 15.13 -5.89
C LYS A 574 12.80 15.09 -5.04
N ASN A 575 12.93 14.64 -3.79
CA ASN A 575 11.82 14.50 -2.86
C ASN A 575 11.31 15.84 -2.31
N GLN A 576 12.19 16.83 -2.19
CA GLN A 576 11.94 18.09 -1.48
C GLN A 576 10.67 18.84 -1.96
N PRO A 577 10.41 19.07 -3.27
CA PRO A 577 9.23 19.80 -3.71
C PRO A 577 7.92 19.12 -3.29
N LYS A 578 7.87 17.79 -3.39
CA LYS A 578 6.67 17.01 -3.09
C LYS A 578 6.42 16.98 -1.59
N ILE A 579 7.46 16.77 -0.77
CA ILE A 579 7.31 16.79 0.69
C ILE A 579 6.88 18.19 1.18
N ARG A 580 7.40 19.27 0.59
CA ARG A 580 6.94 20.64 0.89
C ARG A 580 5.45 20.83 0.58
N SER A 581 4.94 20.29 -0.53
CA SER A 581 3.50 20.33 -0.80
C SER A 581 2.69 19.56 0.25
N PHE A 582 3.16 18.40 0.70
CA PHE A 582 2.49 17.61 1.73
C PHE A 582 2.48 18.31 3.09
N TRP A 583 3.51 19.09 3.39
CA TRP A 583 3.62 19.91 4.60
C TRP A 583 2.51 20.97 4.73
N THR A 584 1.84 21.32 3.63
CA THR A 584 0.71 22.27 3.62
C THR A 584 -0.62 21.65 4.05
N VAL A 585 -0.70 20.31 4.12
CA VAL A 585 -1.88 19.58 4.61
C VAL A 585 -1.73 19.25 6.09
N THR A 586 -0.54 18.82 6.47
CA THR A 586 -0.20 18.43 7.84
C THR A 586 1.29 18.63 8.10
N ASN A 587 1.65 19.27 9.20
CA ASN A 587 3.03 19.58 9.56
C ASN A 587 3.37 19.31 11.04
N LYS A 588 2.45 18.71 11.79
CA LYS A 588 2.62 18.34 13.20
C LYS A 588 2.44 16.85 13.46
N MET A 589 1.83 16.13 12.51
CA MET A 589 1.65 14.69 12.64
C MET A 589 3.01 13.99 12.66
N PRO A 590 3.32 13.17 13.68
CA PRO A 590 4.60 12.50 13.84
C PRO A 590 5.09 11.73 12.61
N PRO A 591 4.27 10.93 11.88
CA PRO A 591 4.75 10.27 10.66
C PRO A 591 5.14 11.24 9.53
N MET A 592 4.52 12.41 9.47
CA MET A 592 4.88 13.44 8.50
C MET A 592 6.21 14.11 8.89
N ILE A 593 6.40 14.42 10.18
CA ILE A 593 7.68 14.91 10.70
C ILE A 593 8.80 13.89 10.42
N ALA A 594 8.56 12.61 10.72
CA ALA A 594 9.49 11.53 10.43
C ALA A 594 9.82 11.43 8.93
N THR A 595 8.81 11.53 8.06
CA THR A 595 9.03 11.55 6.59
C THR A 595 9.93 12.70 6.16
N GLN A 596 9.76 13.90 6.72
CA GLN A 596 10.62 15.04 6.45
C GLN A 596 12.06 14.79 6.91
N ILE A 597 12.26 14.18 8.07
CA ILE A 597 13.59 13.79 8.57
C ILE A 597 14.26 12.76 7.66
N TYR A 598 13.53 11.72 7.25
CA TYR A 598 14.06 10.67 6.40
C TYR A 598 14.37 11.16 5.00
N ARG A 599 13.44 11.89 4.37
CA ARG A 599 13.43 12.10 2.91
C ARG A 599 13.68 13.54 2.49
N ASN A 600 13.72 14.51 3.42
CA ASN A 600 14.02 15.91 3.17
C ASN A 600 14.91 16.50 4.27
N TRP A 601 16.04 15.84 4.53
CA TRP A 601 16.94 16.21 5.62
C TRP A 601 17.41 17.66 5.55
N LYS A 602 17.61 18.21 4.34
CA LYS A 602 18.05 19.59 4.15
C LYS A 602 17.14 20.61 4.85
N ASP A 603 15.82 20.42 4.77
CA ASP A 603 14.86 21.30 5.46
C ASP A 603 14.62 20.85 6.91
N ALA A 604 14.84 19.57 7.23
CA ALA A 604 14.65 19.02 8.58
C ALA A 604 15.81 19.34 9.54
N GLU A 605 17.04 19.39 9.04
CA GLU A 605 18.27 19.49 9.83
C GLU A 605 18.31 20.72 10.74
N PRO A 606 17.93 21.95 10.29
CA PRO A 606 17.92 23.12 11.16
C PRO A 606 16.96 22.98 12.34
N LEU A 607 15.92 22.16 12.19
CA LEU A 607 14.89 21.93 13.20
C LEU A 607 15.19 20.69 14.04
N ALA A 608 16.17 19.86 13.70
CA ALA A 608 16.35 18.54 14.32
C ALA A 608 16.68 18.62 15.82
N ALA A 609 17.52 19.57 16.23
CA ALA A 609 17.89 19.77 17.64
C ALA A 609 16.73 20.34 18.48
N GLU A 610 15.90 21.22 17.89
CA GLU A 610 14.67 21.69 18.53
C GLU A 610 13.62 20.57 18.56
N GLY A 611 13.55 19.78 17.49
CA GLY A 611 12.70 18.61 17.35
C GLY A 611 12.97 17.56 18.42
N GLN A 612 14.24 17.29 18.78
CA GLN A 612 14.60 16.42 19.91
C GLN A 612 13.97 16.87 21.24
N LYS A 613 13.67 18.16 21.41
CA LYS A 613 13.06 18.71 22.62
C LYS A 613 11.53 18.71 22.51
N ILE A 614 10.99 19.20 21.39
CA ILE A 614 9.54 19.28 21.16
C ILE A 614 8.92 17.89 21.11
N TYR A 615 9.61 16.94 20.50
CA TYR A 615 9.16 15.57 20.27
C TYR A 615 9.91 14.55 21.15
N ALA A 616 10.46 14.98 22.28
CA ALA A 616 11.21 14.10 23.19
C ALA A 616 10.40 12.88 23.67
N ASP A 617 9.08 13.05 23.79
CA ASP A 617 8.12 12.02 24.20
C ASP A 617 7.39 11.38 23.01
N ASP A 618 7.82 11.65 21.78
CA ASP A 618 7.25 11.10 20.55
C ASP A 618 8.18 10.04 19.93
N PRO A 619 7.89 8.74 20.10
CA PRO A 619 8.81 7.71 19.66
C PRO A 619 8.91 7.59 18.13
N ILE A 620 7.93 8.04 17.32
CA ILE A 620 8.06 8.02 15.86
C ILE A 620 9.10 9.05 15.40
N VAL A 621 9.00 10.29 15.90
CA VAL A 621 9.97 11.34 15.54
C VAL A 621 11.36 10.99 16.09
N MET A 622 11.43 10.50 17.34
CA MET A 622 12.71 10.09 17.93
C MET A 622 13.34 8.90 17.19
N THR A 623 12.54 7.97 16.66
CA THR A 623 13.02 6.88 15.80
C THR A 623 13.59 7.41 14.48
N ALA A 624 12.91 8.37 13.85
CA ALA A 624 13.40 8.96 12.61
C ALA A 624 14.72 9.71 12.80
N LEU A 625 14.82 10.51 13.88
CA LEU A 625 16.05 11.18 14.27
C LEU A 625 17.16 10.16 14.59
N MET A 626 16.85 9.11 15.35
CA MET A 626 17.78 8.03 15.69
C MET A 626 18.41 7.42 14.43
N TYR A 627 17.59 6.98 13.48
CA TYR A 627 18.08 6.39 12.22
C TYR A 627 18.89 7.39 11.40
N ARG A 628 18.41 8.64 11.31
CA ARG A 628 19.08 9.67 10.52
C ARG A 628 20.45 10.02 11.09
N TYR A 629 20.55 10.22 12.41
CA TYR A 629 21.81 10.49 13.08
C TYR A 629 22.79 9.32 12.98
N ASN A 630 22.31 8.08 13.10
CA ASN A 630 23.14 6.90 12.89
C ASN A 630 23.69 6.84 11.46
N LEU A 631 22.87 7.13 10.45
CA LEU A 631 23.26 7.14 9.04
C LEU A 631 24.36 8.18 8.74
N ILE A 632 24.29 9.37 9.33
CA ILE A 632 25.28 10.44 9.11
C ILE A 632 26.45 10.43 10.10
N GLY A 633 26.59 9.38 10.91
CA GLY A 633 27.71 9.19 11.85
C GLY A 633 27.64 10.05 13.12
N LYS A 634 26.51 10.70 13.41
CA LYS A 634 26.29 11.42 14.68
C LYS A 634 25.85 10.46 15.80
N TYR A 635 26.72 9.52 16.15
CA TYR A 635 26.39 8.40 17.04
C TYR A 635 25.95 8.79 18.46
N GLN A 636 26.40 9.93 18.99
CA GLN A 636 25.95 10.41 20.30
C GLN A 636 24.50 10.90 20.27
N ASP A 637 24.12 11.65 19.23
CA ASP A 637 22.73 12.08 19.04
C ASP A 637 21.82 10.87 18.75
N ALA A 638 22.31 9.92 17.96
CA ALA A 638 21.60 8.66 17.71
C ALA A 638 21.37 7.86 19.00
N ARG A 639 22.38 7.78 19.88
CA ARG A 639 22.29 7.16 21.21
C ARG A 639 21.22 7.83 22.08
N TYR A 640 21.26 9.16 22.20
CA TYR A 640 20.24 9.89 22.97
C TYR A 640 18.83 9.57 22.45
N CYS A 641 18.63 9.60 21.13
CA CYS A 641 17.33 9.29 20.56
C CYS A 641 16.92 7.83 20.82
N ALA A 642 17.83 6.87 20.67
CA ALA A 642 17.57 5.46 20.96
C ALA A 642 17.19 5.24 22.43
N GLU A 643 17.86 5.90 23.37
CA GLU A 643 17.54 5.84 24.80
C GLU A 643 16.14 6.40 25.10
N GLN A 644 15.73 7.49 24.44
CA GLN A 644 14.36 8.02 24.57
C GLN A 644 13.33 7.05 24.02
N VAL A 645 13.56 6.48 22.83
CA VAL A 645 12.66 5.47 22.26
C VAL A 645 12.56 4.26 23.19
N ILE A 646 13.67 3.75 23.73
CA ILE A 646 13.67 2.63 24.68
C ILE A 646 12.89 2.99 25.96
N ARG A 647 13.00 4.22 26.46
CA ARG A 647 12.26 4.68 27.64
C ARG A 647 10.74 4.66 27.42
N ILE A 648 10.29 5.09 26.24
CA ILE A 648 8.85 5.25 25.92
C ILE A 648 8.24 3.93 25.45
N THR A 649 8.93 3.26 24.54
CA THR A 649 8.49 2.04 23.86
C THR A 649 9.70 1.13 23.56
N PRO A 650 10.14 0.33 24.55
CA PRO A 650 11.23 -0.61 24.37
C PRO A 650 10.98 -1.52 23.16
N ASN A 651 11.81 -1.43 22.13
CA ASN A 651 11.70 -2.26 20.92
C ASN A 651 13.08 -2.64 20.37
N HIS A 652 13.12 -3.74 19.62
CA HIS A 652 14.35 -4.32 19.10
C HIS A 652 15.16 -3.36 18.22
N ALA A 653 14.50 -2.55 17.38
CA ALA A 653 15.16 -1.61 16.48
C ALA A 653 15.98 -0.55 17.25
N ALA A 654 15.41 0.04 18.29
CA ALA A 654 16.09 1.04 19.11
C ALA A 654 17.28 0.45 19.86
N TYR A 655 17.15 -0.76 20.42
CA TYR A 655 18.27 -1.47 21.05
C TYR A 655 19.39 -1.77 20.05
N ARG A 656 19.07 -2.19 18.82
CA ARG A 656 20.08 -2.47 17.80
C ARG A 656 20.84 -1.22 17.35
N ILE A 657 20.17 -0.07 17.19
CA ILE A 657 20.87 1.19 16.88
C ILE A 657 21.73 1.67 18.06
N LEU A 658 21.23 1.53 19.29
CA LEU A 658 22.01 1.82 20.49
C LEU A 658 23.28 0.94 20.56
N ALA A 659 23.12 -0.37 20.34
CA ALA A 659 24.22 -1.33 20.30
C ALA A 659 25.21 -0.99 19.17
N ASN A 660 24.74 -0.73 17.96
CA ASN A 660 25.59 -0.32 16.83
C ASN A 660 26.39 0.95 17.17
N SER A 661 25.78 1.92 17.86
CA SER A 661 26.48 3.12 18.30
C SER A 661 27.61 2.81 19.30
N TYR A 662 27.41 1.85 20.21
CA TYR A 662 28.50 1.34 21.07
C TYR A 662 29.60 0.64 20.28
N LEU A 663 29.23 -0.25 19.34
CA LEU A 663 30.20 -0.98 18.51
C LEU A 663 31.06 -0.02 17.66
N LYS A 664 30.43 0.97 17.01
CA LYS A 664 31.12 1.99 16.22
C LYS A 664 32.01 2.92 17.03
N THR A 665 31.79 3.00 18.34
CA THR A 665 32.63 3.76 19.28
C THR A 665 33.60 2.89 20.06
N GLY A 666 33.75 1.60 19.70
CA GLY A 666 34.72 0.67 20.28
C GLY A 666 34.34 0.11 21.65
N ASN A 667 33.06 0.13 22.02
CA ASN A 667 32.57 -0.40 23.29
C ASN A 667 31.79 -1.70 23.08
N ASP A 668 32.52 -2.76 22.74
CA ASP A 668 31.98 -4.10 22.42
C ASP A 668 31.20 -4.71 23.59
N GLU A 669 31.61 -4.42 24.83
CA GLU A 669 30.92 -4.91 26.03
C GLU A 669 29.51 -4.30 26.15
N LEU A 670 29.39 -2.98 26.00
CA LEU A 670 28.06 -2.34 26.00
C LEU A 670 27.24 -2.71 24.77
N TRP A 671 27.86 -2.95 23.60
CA TRP A 671 27.16 -3.48 22.44
C TRP A 671 26.47 -4.81 22.78
N LYS A 672 27.23 -5.77 23.34
CA LYS A 672 26.68 -7.09 23.69
C LYS A 672 25.60 -7.00 24.77
N GLN A 673 25.87 -6.30 25.87
CA GLN A 673 24.90 -6.12 26.95
C GLN A 673 23.60 -5.47 26.46
N THR A 674 23.69 -4.54 25.51
CA THR A 674 22.52 -3.88 24.92
C THR A 674 21.68 -4.86 24.11
N LEU A 675 22.31 -5.70 23.28
CA LEU A 675 21.62 -6.74 22.52
C LEU A 675 21.02 -7.82 23.44
N GLU A 676 21.73 -8.25 24.48
CA GLU A 676 21.20 -9.22 25.46
C GLU A 676 20.01 -8.68 26.27
N ARG A 677 19.91 -7.35 26.46
CA ARG A 677 18.69 -6.74 27.01
C ARG A 677 17.54 -6.79 26.01
N ALA A 678 17.82 -6.57 24.72
CA ALA A 678 16.82 -6.66 23.68
C ALA A 678 16.21 -8.07 23.58
N LEU A 679 17.01 -9.13 23.77
CA LEU A 679 16.53 -10.52 23.80
C LEU A 679 15.49 -10.83 24.90
N LYS A 680 15.30 -9.91 25.87
CA LYS A 680 14.31 -10.04 26.95
C LYS A 680 12.97 -9.38 26.60
N LEU A 681 12.88 -8.68 25.46
CA LEU A 681 11.63 -8.12 25.00
C LEU A 681 10.67 -9.23 24.53
N PRO A 682 9.35 -9.01 24.59
CA PRO A 682 8.41 -9.90 23.93
C PRO A 682 8.74 -10.02 22.44
N ASP A 683 8.80 -11.24 21.94
CA ASP A 683 9.03 -11.52 20.52
C ASP A 683 7.71 -11.86 19.84
N ILE A 684 7.33 -11.04 18.85
CA ILE A 684 6.15 -11.26 18.01
C ILE A 684 6.53 -11.69 16.58
N GLY A 685 7.82 -11.86 16.29
CA GLY A 685 8.35 -12.05 14.95
C GLY A 685 9.67 -12.82 14.92
N LEU A 686 10.68 -12.23 14.28
CA LEU A 686 12.00 -12.82 14.04
C LEU A 686 13.13 -11.94 14.60
N GLU A 687 12.78 -10.94 15.41
CA GLU A 687 13.70 -9.93 15.91
C GLU A 687 14.71 -10.55 16.88
N THR A 688 14.26 -11.41 17.81
CA THR A 688 15.14 -12.16 18.73
C THR A 688 16.14 -13.00 17.94
N ALA A 689 15.66 -13.83 17.01
CA ALA A 689 16.52 -14.65 16.17
C ALA A 689 17.50 -13.81 15.34
N SER A 690 17.08 -12.64 14.83
CA SER A 690 17.98 -11.74 14.12
C SER A 690 19.09 -11.19 15.03
N ILE A 691 18.78 -10.86 16.29
CA ILE A 691 19.77 -10.36 17.26
C ILE A 691 20.71 -11.50 17.68
N GLU A 692 20.19 -12.69 17.94
CA GLU A 692 21.01 -13.87 18.24
C GLU A 692 21.95 -14.20 17.07
N CYS A 693 21.46 -14.12 15.83
CA CYS A 693 22.32 -14.24 14.64
C CYS A 693 23.41 -13.17 14.57
N GLU A 694 23.10 -11.94 14.96
CA GLU A 694 24.06 -10.83 15.00
C GLU A 694 25.18 -11.11 16.02
N ILE A 695 24.82 -11.57 17.23
CA ILE A 695 25.76 -11.96 18.28
C ILE A 695 26.60 -13.16 17.85
N ALA A 696 25.98 -14.20 17.28
CA ALA A 696 26.68 -15.37 16.78
C ALA A 696 27.68 -15.01 15.68
N LYS A 697 27.29 -14.18 14.70
CA LYS A 697 28.18 -13.73 13.62
C LYS A 697 29.35 -12.90 14.13
N TYR A 698 29.13 -12.06 15.15
CA TYR A 698 30.20 -11.32 15.80
C TYR A 698 31.25 -12.27 16.41
N HIS A 699 30.82 -13.26 17.19
CA HIS A 699 31.71 -14.25 17.79
C HIS A 699 32.39 -15.14 16.73
N MET A 700 31.67 -15.58 15.69
CA MET A 700 32.25 -16.37 14.59
C MET A 700 33.39 -15.63 13.86
N LYS A 701 33.23 -14.32 13.57
CA LYS A 701 34.30 -13.51 12.95
C LYS A 701 35.57 -13.46 13.80
N ARG A 702 35.42 -13.55 15.12
CA ARG A 702 36.53 -13.56 16.10
C ARG A 702 37.07 -14.96 16.39
N LYS A 703 36.54 -15.98 15.71
CA LYS A 703 36.85 -17.40 15.95
C LYS A 703 36.49 -17.90 17.35
N GLU A 704 35.51 -17.23 17.98
CA GLU A 704 34.97 -17.55 19.30
C GLU A 704 33.74 -18.47 19.14
N PHE A 705 33.94 -19.65 18.52
CA PHE A 705 32.82 -20.49 18.06
C PHE A 705 31.97 -21.05 19.21
N ASP A 706 32.59 -21.40 20.34
CA ASP A 706 31.86 -21.89 21.52
C ASP A 706 30.91 -20.83 22.08
N GLN A 707 31.28 -19.55 21.98
CA GLN A 707 30.43 -18.42 22.39
C GLN A 707 29.34 -18.14 21.35
N ALA A 708 29.60 -18.39 20.06
CA ALA A 708 28.64 -18.19 18.98
C ALA A 708 27.52 -19.25 18.99
N LEU A 709 27.88 -20.51 19.26
CA LEU A 709 27.01 -21.67 19.13
C LEU A 709 25.65 -21.55 19.86
N PRO A 710 25.58 -21.19 21.16
CA PRO A 710 24.30 -21.12 21.86
C PRO A 710 23.33 -20.10 21.24
N TYR A 711 23.85 -18.97 20.76
CA TYR A 711 23.04 -17.97 20.06
C TYR A 711 22.59 -18.48 18.68
N ALA A 712 23.48 -19.14 17.94
CA ALA A 712 23.16 -19.66 16.62
C ALA A 712 22.07 -20.75 16.68
N GLU A 713 22.19 -21.71 17.61
CA GLU A 713 21.20 -22.77 17.82
C GLU A 713 19.87 -22.23 18.36
N SER A 714 19.90 -21.29 19.30
CA SER A 714 18.70 -20.62 19.80
C SER A 714 17.92 -19.95 18.65
N ALA A 715 18.63 -19.18 17.82
CA ALA A 715 18.04 -18.53 16.66
C ALA A 715 17.42 -19.54 15.70
N ALA A 716 18.12 -20.65 15.43
CA ALA A 716 17.66 -21.72 14.55
C ALA A 716 16.39 -22.41 15.07
N GLY A 717 16.08 -22.32 16.37
CA GLY A 717 14.82 -22.75 16.95
C GLY A 717 13.58 -22.08 16.32
N THR A 718 13.73 -20.88 15.75
CA THR A 718 12.65 -20.20 14.98
C THR A 718 12.41 -20.81 13.60
N TYR A 719 13.32 -21.64 13.11
CA TYR A 719 13.30 -22.21 11.76
C TYR A 719 13.30 -21.18 10.62
N SER A 720 13.71 -19.94 10.89
CA SER A 720 13.90 -18.93 9.84
C SER A 720 15.14 -19.23 8.99
N GLY A 721 15.10 -18.94 7.69
CA GLY A 721 16.19 -19.29 6.76
C GLY A 721 17.55 -18.74 7.19
N SER A 722 17.62 -17.45 7.55
CA SER A 722 18.85 -16.81 8.02
C SER A 722 19.38 -17.37 9.34
N ALA A 723 18.51 -17.80 10.25
CA ALA A 723 18.91 -18.39 11.52
C ALA A 723 19.43 -19.82 11.35
N LEU A 724 18.74 -20.63 10.54
CA LEU A 724 19.21 -21.95 10.15
C LEU A 724 20.57 -21.87 9.42
N GLU A 725 20.75 -20.94 8.48
CA GLU A 725 22.04 -20.70 7.81
C GLU A 725 23.14 -20.28 8.81
N THR A 726 22.81 -19.46 9.81
CA THR A 726 23.76 -19.01 10.83
C THR A 726 24.22 -20.17 11.72
N ALA A 727 23.29 -21.02 12.18
CA ALA A 727 23.63 -22.25 12.89
C ALA A 727 24.43 -23.21 12.02
N ALA A 728 24.00 -23.43 10.77
CA ALA A 728 24.69 -24.29 9.83
C ALA A 728 26.15 -23.86 9.63
N ARG A 729 26.38 -22.54 9.52
CA ARG A 729 27.72 -21.96 9.39
C ARG A 729 28.54 -22.10 10.67
N CYS A 730 27.95 -21.89 11.84
CA CYS A 730 28.63 -22.07 13.12
C CYS A 730 29.13 -23.52 13.27
N HIS A 731 28.25 -24.50 13.04
CA HIS A 731 28.62 -25.92 13.03
C HIS A 731 29.67 -26.25 11.96
N GLU A 732 29.60 -25.65 10.78
CA GLU A 732 30.60 -25.85 9.74
C GLU A 732 32.00 -25.38 10.20
N LEU A 733 32.08 -24.20 10.83
CA LEU A 733 33.33 -23.64 11.36
C LEU A 733 33.91 -24.46 12.52
N MET A 734 33.05 -25.15 13.27
CA MET A 734 33.43 -26.12 14.30
C MET A 734 33.67 -27.54 13.77
N HIS A 735 33.53 -27.76 12.46
CA HIS A 735 33.63 -29.09 11.82
C HIS A 735 32.58 -30.12 12.30
N HIS A 736 31.44 -29.64 12.81
CA HIS A 736 30.25 -30.42 13.13
C HIS A 736 29.42 -30.67 11.86
N TRP A 737 29.94 -31.53 10.98
CA TRP A 737 29.43 -31.67 9.62
C TRP A 737 27.99 -32.17 9.51
N LYS A 738 27.57 -33.09 10.40
CA LYS A 738 26.22 -33.67 10.35
C LYS A 738 25.16 -32.65 10.74
N GLU A 739 25.45 -31.87 11.77
CA GLU A 739 24.60 -30.80 12.29
C GLU A 739 24.51 -29.66 11.25
N SER A 740 25.66 -29.27 10.67
CA SER A 740 25.72 -28.29 9.59
C SER A 740 24.87 -28.72 8.38
N GLU A 741 24.98 -29.98 7.95
CA GLU A 741 24.17 -30.53 6.87
C GLU A 741 22.67 -30.48 7.20
N ALA A 742 22.29 -30.90 8.41
CA ALA A 742 20.89 -30.95 8.82
C ALA A 742 20.23 -29.56 8.71
N TYR A 743 20.93 -28.50 9.11
CA TYR A 743 20.43 -27.14 8.98
C TYR A 743 20.37 -26.66 7.52
N PHE A 744 21.40 -26.88 6.70
CA PHE A 744 21.36 -26.51 5.28
C PHE A 744 20.28 -27.27 4.50
N ARG A 745 20.06 -28.54 4.84
CA ARG A 745 18.97 -29.35 4.31
C ARG A 745 17.61 -28.76 4.72
N ALA A 746 17.42 -28.43 5.98
CA ALA A 746 16.19 -27.81 6.47
C ALA A 746 15.90 -26.48 5.76
N VAL A 747 16.92 -25.66 5.53
CA VAL A 747 16.81 -24.43 4.71
C VAL A 747 16.29 -24.75 3.32
N ALA A 748 16.96 -25.68 2.61
CA ALA A 748 16.63 -26.00 1.22
C ALA A 748 15.23 -26.64 1.07
N GLU A 749 14.82 -27.49 2.01
CA GLU A 749 13.51 -28.17 2.01
C GLU A 749 12.37 -27.20 2.34
N ARG A 750 12.61 -26.20 3.20
CA ARG A 750 11.58 -25.25 3.65
C ARG A 750 11.42 -24.04 2.73
N TYR A 751 12.52 -23.52 2.19
CA TYR A 751 12.55 -22.28 1.42
C TYR A 751 12.89 -22.57 -0.04
N PRO A 752 11.89 -22.60 -0.95
CA PRO A 752 12.13 -22.95 -2.36
C PRO A 752 13.19 -22.07 -3.04
N THR A 753 13.22 -20.78 -2.70
CA THR A 753 14.20 -19.81 -3.20
C THR A 753 15.64 -20.08 -2.73
N GLN A 754 15.82 -20.92 -1.71
CA GLN A 754 17.09 -21.35 -1.14
C GLN A 754 17.37 -22.85 -1.35
N SER A 755 16.62 -23.51 -2.25
CA SER A 755 16.76 -24.94 -2.57
C SER A 755 18.18 -25.36 -2.97
N MET A 756 18.99 -24.42 -3.49
CA MET A 756 20.39 -24.65 -3.85
C MET A 756 21.35 -24.68 -2.67
N GLN A 757 21.01 -24.14 -1.50
CA GLN A 757 21.96 -23.95 -0.41
C GLN A 757 22.56 -25.28 0.09
N TRP A 758 21.74 -26.33 0.18
CA TRP A 758 22.21 -27.66 0.58
C TRP A 758 23.18 -28.27 -0.45
N LEU A 759 22.89 -28.12 -1.75
CA LEU A 759 23.79 -28.59 -2.80
C LEU A 759 25.10 -27.79 -2.79
N MET A 760 25.01 -26.47 -2.70
CA MET A 760 26.18 -25.59 -2.68
C MET A 760 27.09 -25.91 -1.49
N TRP A 761 26.52 -26.08 -0.29
CA TRP A 761 27.27 -26.51 0.89
C TRP A 761 27.94 -27.87 0.68
N SER A 762 27.20 -28.87 0.18
CA SER A 762 27.72 -30.23 -0.02
C SER A 762 28.88 -30.25 -1.02
N VAL A 763 28.75 -29.49 -2.11
CA VAL A 763 29.82 -29.37 -3.10
C VAL A 763 31.01 -28.59 -2.54
N ARG A 764 30.79 -27.44 -1.90
CA ARG A 764 31.86 -26.60 -1.37
C ARG A 764 32.69 -27.31 -0.30
N THR A 765 32.04 -27.98 0.64
CA THR A 765 32.71 -28.66 1.76
C THR A 765 33.20 -30.06 1.41
N GLY A 766 32.58 -30.71 0.43
CA GLY A 766 32.82 -32.13 0.13
C GLY A 766 32.21 -33.07 1.18
N LYS A 767 31.28 -32.57 1.99
CA LYS A 767 30.59 -33.31 3.06
C LYS A 767 29.10 -33.48 2.73
N GLY A 768 28.46 -34.39 3.46
CA GLY A 768 27.03 -34.71 3.34
C GLY A 768 26.61 -35.46 2.08
N ASP A 769 25.30 -35.59 1.89
CA ASP A 769 24.66 -36.31 0.79
C ASP A 769 24.46 -35.40 -0.43
N LYS A 770 25.54 -35.21 -1.19
CA LYS A 770 25.53 -34.44 -2.45
C LYS A 770 24.45 -34.95 -3.43
N ALA A 771 24.18 -36.25 -3.47
CA ALA A 771 23.23 -36.82 -4.42
C ALA A 771 21.79 -36.44 -4.07
N ALA A 772 21.41 -36.54 -2.80
CA ALA A 772 20.11 -36.09 -2.32
C ALA A 772 19.94 -34.57 -2.49
N ALA A 773 20.96 -33.78 -2.13
CA ALA A 773 20.95 -32.34 -2.30
C ALA A 773 20.78 -31.93 -3.77
N LYS A 774 21.48 -32.61 -4.70
CA LYS A 774 21.34 -32.40 -6.14
C LYS A 774 19.92 -32.72 -6.61
N LYS A 775 19.38 -33.87 -6.21
CA LYS A 775 18.02 -34.30 -6.58
C LYS A 775 16.97 -33.29 -6.12
N HIS A 776 17.13 -32.74 -4.92
CA HIS A 776 16.23 -31.72 -4.37
C HIS A 776 16.26 -30.43 -5.20
N ALA A 777 17.46 -29.87 -5.44
CA ALA A 777 17.63 -28.67 -6.28
C ALA A 777 17.09 -28.88 -7.70
N GLN A 778 17.36 -30.04 -8.30
CA GLN A 778 16.86 -30.40 -9.62
C GLN A 778 15.32 -30.47 -9.67
N ALA A 779 14.69 -31.04 -8.63
CA ALA A 779 13.24 -31.11 -8.53
C ALA A 779 12.62 -29.70 -8.46
N TYR A 780 13.22 -28.79 -7.68
CA TYR A 780 12.78 -27.39 -7.63
C TYR A 780 12.89 -26.72 -9.00
N PHE A 781 14.03 -26.81 -9.68
CA PHE A 781 14.17 -26.21 -11.01
C PHE A 781 13.24 -26.81 -12.06
N GLY A 782 12.93 -28.10 -11.96
CA GLY A 782 11.94 -28.75 -12.82
C GLY A 782 10.50 -28.27 -12.62
N GLN A 783 10.20 -27.61 -11.49
CA GLN A 783 8.90 -27.00 -11.20
C GLN A 783 8.82 -25.54 -11.65
N LEU A 784 9.95 -24.90 -11.94
CA LEU A 784 9.95 -23.55 -12.47
C LEU A 784 9.39 -23.61 -13.89
N GLY A 785 8.26 -22.94 -14.12
CA GLY A 785 7.60 -22.86 -15.42
C GLY A 785 8.45 -22.15 -16.49
N LEU A 786 7.79 -21.61 -17.52
CA LEU A 786 8.49 -21.09 -18.71
C LEU A 786 9.27 -19.78 -18.49
N SER A 787 9.06 -19.08 -17.38
CA SER A 787 9.62 -17.74 -17.14
C SER A 787 10.22 -17.59 -15.73
N PRO A 788 11.34 -18.27 -15.42
CA PRO A 788 12.06 -18.06 -14.18
C PRO A 788 12.58 -16.62 -14.06
N ASN A 789 12.59 -16.07 -12.85
CA ASN A 789 13.15 -14.74 -12.58
C ASN A 789 14.68 -14.73 -12.61
N LEU A 790 15.28 -13.54 -12.52
CA LEU A 790 16.74 -13.36 -12.56
C LEU A 790 17.48 -14.27 -11.55
N LYS A 791 17.12 -14.23 -10.26
CA LYS A 791 17.78 -15.05 -9.22
C LYS A 791 17.67 -16.55 -9.50
N GLN A 792 16.52 -17.00 -10.02
CA GLN A 792 16.29 -18.39 -10.40
C GLN A 792 17.16 -18.79 -11.59
N LEU A 793 17.29 -17.95 -12.62
CA LEU A 793 18.17 -18.18 -13.77
C LEU A 793 19.64 -18.27 -13.35
N LEU A 794 20.10 -17.40 -12.44
CA LEU A 794 21.45 -17.49 -11.87
C LEU A 794 21.66 -18.80 -11.10
N GLY A 795 20.64 -19.23 -10.35
CA GLY A 795 20.64 -20.53 -9.66
C GLY A 795 20.70 -21.72 -10.63
N ILE A 796 19.94 -21.68 -11.72
CA ILE A 796 19.95 -22.70 -12.79
C ILE A 796 21.31 -22.76 -13.48
N GLY A 797 21.88 -21.59 -13.83
CA GLY A 797 23.21 -21.49 -14.44
C GLY A 797 24.28 -22.11 -13.54
N THR A 798 24.27 -21.74 -12.26
CA THR A 798 25.18 -22.30 -11.25
C THR A 798 24.99 -23.80 -11.08
N PHE A 799 23.75 -24.29 -11.04
CA PHE A 799 23.45 -25.72 -10.92
C PHE A 799 24.07 -26.52 -12.05
N TYR A 800 23.93 -26.07 -13.30
CA TYR A 800 24.50 -26.77 -14.45
C TYR A 800 26.03 -26.70 -14.49
N LEU A 801 26.66 -25.63 -14.01
CA LEU A 801 28.11 -25.61 -13.81
C LEU A 801 28.56 -26.62 -12.76
N LEU A 802 27.84 -26.74 -11.63
CA LEU A 802 28.12 -27.76 -10.59
C LEU A 802 27.84 -29.20 -11.05
N ASP A 803 27.12 -29.35 -12.16
CA ASP A 803 26.82 -30.64 -12.80
C ASP A 803 27.64 -30.89 -14.08
N ASN A 804 28.68 -30.09 -14.32
CA ASN A 804 29.56 -30.21 -15.48
C ASN A 804 28.82 -30.17 -16.84
N ASP A 805 27.76 -29.35 -16.94
CA ASP A 805 27.02 -29.07 -18.19
C ASP A 805 27.10 -27.58 -18.57
N PRO A 806 28.28 -27.10 -19.02
CA PRO A 806 28.50 -25.68 -19.35
C PRO A 806 27.57 -25.18 -20.46
N LYS A 807 27.09 -26.05 -21.35
CA LYS A 807 26.16 -25.66 -22.43
C LYS A 807 24.81 -25.21 -21.87
N LYS A 808 24.25 -25.96 -20.92
CA LYS A 808 22.99 -25.54 -20.27
C LYS A 808 23.19 -24.36 -19.34
N ALA A 809 24.34 -24.26 -18.69
CA ALA A 809 24.68 -23.09 -17.88
C ALA A 809 24.72 -21.81 -18.73
N LEU A 810 25.38 -21.85 -19.89
CA LEU A 810 25.45 -20.72 -20.83
C LEU A 810 24.05 -20.22 -21.20
N ALA A 811 23.16 -21.12 -21.59
CA ALA A 811 21.79 -20.76 -21.98
C ALA A 811 20.98 -20.11 -20.83
N ALA A 812 21.25 -20.49 -19.58
CA ALA A 812 20.59 -19.88 -18.42
C ALA A 812 21.14 -18.47 -18.13
N TYR A 813 22.46 -18.28 -18.17
CA TYR A 813 23.07 -16.97 -17.97
C TYR A 813 22.76 -15.99 -19.10
N GLU A 814 22.65 -16.44 -20.35
CA GLU A 814 22.19 -15.61 -21.47
C GLU A 814 20.79 -15.06 -21.21
N LYS A 815 19.86 -15.91 -20.75
CA LYS A 815 18.51 -15.47 -20.36
C LYS A 815 18.55 -14.48 -19.20
N ALA A 816 19.41 -14.69 -18.20
CA ALA A 816 19.59 -13.77 -17.08
C ALA A 816 20.11 -12.41 -17.55
N TYR A 817 21.10 -12.39 -18.44
CA TYR A 817 21.65 -11.18 -19.02
C TYR A 817 20.62 -10.39 -19.83
N MET A 818 19.72 -11.07 -20.55
CA MET A 818 18.63 -10.41 -21.26
C MET A 818 17.63 -9.69 -20.33
N ILE A 819 17.59 -10.02 -19.04
CA ILE A 819 16.70 -9.37 -18.07
C ILE A 819 17.34 -8.10 -17.50
N ASP A 820 18.60 -8.14 -17.07
CA ASP A 820 19.21 -7.05 -16.28
C ASP A 820 20.49 -6.46 -16.91
N SER A 821 21.11 -7.18 -17.85
CA SER A 821 22.37 -6.79 -18.50
C SER A 821 23.54 -6.50 -17.52
N ASP A 822 23.53 -7.09 -16.31
CA ASP A 822 24.59 -6.90 -15.32
C ASP A 822 25.92 -7.57 -15.76
N LEU A 823 27.01 -6.98 -15.27
CA LEU A 823 28.38 -7.36 -15.60
C LEU A 823 28.74 -8.78 -15.15
N TYR A 824 28.13 -9.27 -14.07
CA TYR A 824 28.36 -10.61 -13.53
C TYR A 824 27.96 -11.68 -14.56
N GLU A 825 26.75 -11.57 -15.12
CA GLU A 825 26.22 -12.50 -16.12
C GLU A 825 27.05 -12.43 -17.40
N ALA A 826 27.42 -11.23 -17.85
CA ALA A 826 28.26 -11.05 -19.03
C ALA A 826 29.61 -11.78 -18.89
N TYR A 827 30.24 -11.70 -17.70
CA TYR A 827 31.46 -12.44 -17.42
C TYR A 827 31.28 -13.95 -17.41
N GLN A 828 30.22 -14.45 -16.77
CA GLN A 828 29.93 -15.88 -16.77
C GLN A 828 29.74 -16.38 -18.21
N ILE A 829 28.97 -15.66 -19.04
CA ILE A 829 28.77 -15.99 -20.45
C ILE A 829 30.10 -16.04 -21.19
N ALA A 830 30.95 -15.02 -21.03
CA ALA A 830 32.25 -14.95 -21.71
C ALA A 830 33.16 -16.13 -21.35
N LEU A 831 33.26 -16.48 -20.07
CA LEU A 831 34.15 -17.54 -19.59
C LEU A 831 33.64 -18.94 -19.94
N ILE A 832 32.33 -19.16 -19.88
CA ILE A 832 31.71 -20.43 -20.29
C ILE A 832 31.81 -20.59 -21.81
N ALA A 833 31.61 -19.52 -22.59
CA ALA A 833 31.82 -19.53 -24.03
C ALA A 833 33.29 -19.87 -24.39
N ASP A 834 34.25 -19.32 -23.65
CA ASP A 834 35.67 -19.66 -23.82
C ASP A 834 35.95 -21.15 -23.54
N GLU A 835 35.37 -21.70 -22.46
CA GLU A 835 35.49 -23.14 -22.12
C GLU A 835 34.88 -24.04 -23.21
N LEU A 836 33.79 -23.60 -23.84
CA LEU A 836 33.12 -24.30 -24.93
C LEU A 836 33.77 -24.10 -26.31
N GLY A 837 34.77 -23.22 -26.42
CA GLY A 837 35.40 -22.84 -27.68
C GLY A 837 34.56 -21.92 -28.57
N ASP A 838 33.50 -21.30 -28.05
CA ASP A 838 32.67 -20.32 -28.76
C ASP A 838 33.35 -18.93 -28.71
N VAL A 839 34.37 -18.80 -29.56
CA VAL A 839 35.23 -17.60 -29.67
C VAL A 839 34.42 -16.33 -29.93
N SER A 840 33.44 -16.41 -30.84
CA SER A 840 32.63 -15.23 -31.21
C SER A 840 31.87 -14.68 -30.01
N LYS A 841 31.23 -15.57 -29.24
CA LYS A 841 30.44 -15.18 -28.08
C LYS A 841 31.31 -14.70 -26.92
N ARG A 842 32.44 -15.37 -26.67
CA ARG A 842 33.42 -14.91 -25.68
C ARG A 842 33.84 -13.47 -25.96
N ASP A 843 34.25 -13.18 -27.20
CA ASP A 843 34.78 -11.87 -27.57
C ASP A 843 33.68 -10.79 -27.55
N GLU A 844 32.45 -11.14 -27.95
CA GLU A 844 31.28 -10.25 -27.84
C GLU A 844 31.02 -9.82 -26.39
N PHE A 845 30.99 -10.77 -25.45
CA PHE A 845 30.65 -10.47 -24.07
C PHE A 845 31.80 -9.82 -23.28
N LEU A 846 33.06 -10.16 -23.57
CA LEU A 846 34.20 -9.37 -23.06
C LEU A 846 34.11 -7.91 -23.52
N LYS A 847 33.78 -7.68 -24.79
CA LYS A 847 33.60 -6.31 -25.31
C LYS A 847 32.45 -5.58 -24.60
N LYS A 848 31.33 -6.25 -24.33
CA LYS A 848 30.20 -5.67 -23.58
C LYS A 848 30.61 -5.24 -22.17
N VAL A 849 31.37 -6.08 -21.45
CA VAL A 849 31.92 -5.73 -20.13
C VAL A 849 32.81 -4.49 -20.21
N ILE A 850 33.72 -4.45 -21.19
CA ILE A 850 34.64 -3.32 -21.39
C ILE A 850 33.89 -2.03 -21.70
N GLU A 851 32.87 -2.10 -22.55
CA GLU A 851 32.06 -0.95 -22.97
C GLU A 851 31.23 -0.40 -21.80
N PHE A 852 30.65 -1.27 -20.98
CA PHE A 852 29.84 -0.86 -19.83
C PHE A 852 30.67 -0.11 -18.78
N GLY A 853 31.90 -0.56 -18.50
CA GLY A 853 32.80 0.07 -17.53
C GLY A 853 33.81 1.05 -18.13
N LYS A 854 33.63 1.50 -19.38
CA LYS A 854 34.65 2.33 -20.08
C LYS A 854 34.88 3.70 -19.44
N ASP A 855 33.83 4.28 -18.87
CA ASP A 855 33.83 5.61 -18.27
C ASP A 855 33.97 5.56 -16.73
N SER A 856 34.01 4.34 -16.16
CA SER A 856 34.14 4.12 -14.72
C SER A 856 35.62 4.02 -14.32
N PRO A 857 36.03 4.66 -13.21
CA PRO A 857 37.40 4.54 -12.70
C PRO A 857 37.68 3.13 -12.19
N PRO A 858 38.96 2.67 -12.18
CA PRO A 858 39.36 1.35 -11.69
C PRO A 858 39.25 1.18 -10.17
N THR A 859 38.62 2.12 -9.48
CA THR A 859 38.25 2.06 -8.06
C THR A 859 36.77 1.70 -7.85
N GLU A 860 35.98 1.69 -8.92
CA GLU A 860 34.56 1.30 -8.93
C GLU A 860 34.40 -0.10 -9.53
N ARG A 861 33.32 -0.80 -9.17
CA ARG A 861 33.03 -2.17 -9.62
C ARG A 861 33.14 -2.30 -11.13
N GLU A 862 32.48 -1.41 -11.87
CA GLU A 862 32.38 -1.43 -13.32
C GLU A 862 33.75 -1.24 -13.98
N GLY A 863 34.56 -0.32 -13.45
CA GLY A 863 35.90 -0.04 -13.95
C GLY A 863 36.87 -1.20 -13.70
N VAL A 864 36.81 -1.84 -12.52
CA VAL A 864 37.60 -3.05 -12.21
C VAL A 864 37.28 -4.18 -13.19
N TYR A 865 35.99 -4.42 -13.42
CA TYR A 865 35.52 -5.44 -14.36
C TYR A 865 36.00 -5.13 -15.79
N ALA A 866 35.86 -3.89 -16.25
CA ALA A 866 36.35 -3.51 -17.58
C ALA A 866 37.87 -3.69 -17.75
N GLU A 867 38.68 -3.32 -16.76
CA GLU A 867 40.14 -3.49 -16.80
C GLU A 867 40.56 -4.97 -16.85
N VAL A 868 39.95 -5.82 -16.04
CA VAL A 868 40.23 -7.27 -16.07
C VAL A 868 39.86 -7.86 -17.44
N ALA A 869 38.72 -7.45 -18.03
CA ALA A 869 38.32 -7.90 -19.36
C ALA A 869 39.27 -7.41 -20.46
N ARG A 870 39.80 -6.18 -20.38
CA ARG A 870 40.84 -5.69 -21.32
C ARG A 870 42.11 -6.54 -21.27
N LEU A 871 42.54 -6.94 -20.08
CA LEU A 871 43.70 -7.82 -19.92
C LEU A 871 43.44 -9.22 -20.49
N MET A 872 42.24 -9.78 -20.27
CA MET A 872 41.84 -11.05 -20.89
C MET A 872 41.85 -10.94 -22.42
N GLN A 873 41.24 -9.89 -22.99
CA GLN A 873 41.19 -9.66 -24.43
C GLN A 873 42.59 -9.50 -25.03
N LYS A 874 43.46 -8.69 -24.42
CA LYS A 874 44.85 -8.52 -24.86
C LYS A 874 45.61 -9.85 -24.92
N THR A 875 45.41 -10.69 -23.90
CA THR A 875 46.03 -12.02 -23.80
C THR A 875 45.51 -12.98 -24.88
N ILE A 876 44.21 -12.92 -25.16
CA ILE A 876 43.57 -13.69 -26.23
C ILE A 876 44.14 -13.28 -27.59
N GLU A 877 44.24 -11.98 -27.85
CA GLU A 877 44.72 -11.43 -29.14
C GLU A 877 46.19 -11.74 -29.39
N SER A 878 47.04 -11.64 -28.36
CA SER A 878 48.47 -11.93 -28.51
C SER A 878 48.80 -13.42 -28.48
N GLY A 879 47.90 -14.25 -27.91
CA GLY A 879 48.17 -15.65 -27.61
C GLY A 879 49.26 -15.86 -26.55
N ASN A 880 49.74 -14.79 -25.91
CA ASN A 880 50.83 -14.82 -24.93
C ASN A 880 50.27 -14.58 -23.53
N LEU A 881 50.31 -15.61 -22.69
CA LEU A 881 49.80 -15.53 -21.32
C LEU A 881 50.50 -14.47 -20.46
N ALA A 882 51.75 -14.11 -20.78
CA ALA A 882 52.47 -13.04 -20.08
C ALA A 882 51.81 -11.65 -20.23
N ASP A 883 50.91 -11.48 -21.20
CA ASP A 883 50.11 -10.25 -21.33
C ASP A 883 48.98 -10.14 -20.31
N PHE A 884 48.63 -11.24 -19.63
CA PHE A 884 47.69 -11.25 -18.53
C PHE A 884 48.38 -10.85 -17.23
N ASP A 885 48.66 -9.56 -17.09
CA ASP A 885 49.43 -9.00 -15.97
C ASP A 885 48.70 -9.18 -14.62
N LEU A 886 48.98 -10.30 -13.95
CA LEU A 886 48.39 -10.67 -12.66
C LEU A 886 48.73 -9.67 -11.55
N LYS A 887 49.89 -9.00 -11.63
CA LYS A 887 50.27 -8.00 -10.62
C LYS A 887 49.38 -6.77 -10.74
N ARG A 888 49.17 -6.29 -11.97
CA ARG A 888 48.24 -5.18 -12.23
C ARG A 888 46.81 -5.52 -11.78
N ILE A 889 46.37 -6.76 -11.98
CA ILE A 889 45.06 -7.21 -11.51
C ILE A 889 44.97 -7.16 -9.99
N ASP A 890 45.97 -7.70 -9.28
CA ASP A 890 46.04 -7.66 -7.81
C ASP A 890 46.01 -6.19 -7.30
N ASP A 891 46.76 -5.29 -7.95
CA ASP A 891 46.81 -3.86 -7.62
C ASP A 891 45.42 -3.19 -7.80
N ILE A 892 44.71 -3.48 -8.89
CA ILE A 892 43.36 -2.92 -9.17
C ILE A 892 42.34 -3.42 -8.14
N ILE A 893 42.36 -4.71 -7.79
CA ILE A 893 41.47 -5.27 -6.78
C ILE A 893 41.73 -4.63 -5.42
N GLN A 894 43.00 -4.46 -5.06
CA GLN A 894 43.39 -3.80 -3.81
C GLN A 894 42.94 -2.33 -3.79
N MET A 895 43.08 -1.60 -4.90
CA MET A 895 42.66 -0.20 -5.00
C MET A 895 41.14 -0.01 -4.87
N ALA A 896 40.35 -0.96 -5.39
CA ALA A 896 38.88 -0.89 -5.29
C ALA A 896 38.36 -1.14 -3.87
N GLY A 897 39.10 -1.87 -3.04
CA GLY A 897 38.73 -2.14 -1.65
C GLY A 897 37.34 -2.79 -1.54
N GLU A 898 36.46 -2.22 -0.73
CA GLU A 898 35.11 -2.73 -0.50
C GLU A 898 34.14 -2.49 -1.69
N ASN A 899 34.53 -1.69 -2.70
CA ASN A 899 33.69 -1.40 -3.85
C ASN A 899 33.55 -2.60 -4.80
N VAL A 900 34.37 -3.64 -4.64
CA VAL A 900 34.30 -4.88 -5.42
C VAL A 900 34.26 -6.08 -4.49
N LEU A 901 33.53 -7.13 -4.88
CA LEU A 901 33.59 -8.43 -4.22
C LEU A 901 34.79 -9.21 -4.79
N PRO A 902 35.92 -9.34 -4.06
CA PRO A 902 37.12 -9.98 -4.60
C PRO A 902 36.88 -11.44 -4.99
N THR A 903 35.97 -12.11 -4.27
CA THR A 903 35.51 -13.47 -4.53
C THR A 903 35.04 -13.69 -5.98
N ASN A 904 34.30 -12.74 -6.57
CA ASN A 904 33.81 -12.86 -7.94
C ASN A 904 34.93 -12.65 -8.96
N ILE A 905 35.72 -11.59 -8.78
CA ILE A 905 36.82 -11.28 -9.70
C ILE A 905 37.87 -12.38 -9.70
N HIS A 906 38.29 -12.86 -8.53
CA HIS A 906 39.22 -13.98 -8.43
C HIS A 906 38.69 -15.23 -9.12
N TYR A 907 37.38 -15.52 -9.04
CA TYR A 907 36.79 -16.66 -9.74
C TYR A 907 36.89 -16.50 -11.26
N PHE A 908 36.57 -15.31 -11.78
CA PHE A 908 36.68 -15.03 -13.22
C PHE A 908 38.10 -15.15 -13.73
N ILE A 909 39.07 -14.65 -12.96
CA ILE A 909 40.51 -14.80 -13.25
C ILE A 909 40.91 -16.29 -13.25
N ALA A 910 40.51 -17.05 -12.22
CA ALA A 910 40.84 -18.46 -12.11
C ALA A 910 40.24 -19.29 -13.27
N ALA A 911 38.99 -19.02 -13.66
CA ALA A 911 38.34 -19.69 -14.77
C ALA A 911 39.03 -19.38 -16.11
N PHE A 912 39.42 -18.13 -16.35
CA PHE A 912 40.19 -17.75 -17.53
C PHE A 912 41.55 -18.46 -17.59
N LEU A 913 42.30 -18.46 -16.48
CA LEU A 913 43.60 -19.13 -16.38
C LEU A 913 43.49 -20.65 -16.59
N LYS A 914 42.43 -21.28 -16.06
CA LYS A 914 42.09 -22.70 -16.33
C LYS A 914 41.97 -22.96 -17.83
N ASN A 915 41.19 -22.13 -18.54
CA ASN A 915 40.96 -22.28 -19.99
C ASN A 915 42.23 -22.09 -20.83
N ARG A 916 43.27 -21.46 -20.27
CA ARG A 916 44.59 -21.28 -20.91
C ARG A 916 45.65 -22.27 -20.45
N GLY A 917 45.31 -23.18 -19.53
CA GLY A 917 46.22 -24.22 -19.04
C GLY A 917 47.22 -23.75 -17.96
N ASP A 918 47.13 -22.52 -17.47
CA ASP A 918 47.97 -22.06 -16.34
C ASP A 918 47.35 -22.45 -15.00
N LEU A 919 47.48 -23.74 -14.71
CA LEU A 919 46.95 -24.35 -13.50
C LEU A 919 47.64 -23.81 -12.22
N ALA A 920 48.88 -23.33 -12.32
CA ALA A 920 49.60 -22.79 -11.17
C ALA A 920 49.00 -21.45 -10.71
N SER A 921 48.81 -20.51 -11.62
CA SER A 921 48.15 -19.23 -11.30
C SER A 921 46.66 -19.43 -11.00
N CYS A 922 45.99 -20.34 -11.72
CA CYS A 922 44.60 -20.71 -11.42
C CYS A 922 44.46 -21.15 -9.95
N ARG A 923 45.35 -22.04 -9.48
CA ARG A 923 45.37 -22.49 -8.08
C ARG A 923 45.49 -21.33 -7.09
N LYS A 924 46.39 -20.37 -7.33
CA LYS A 924 46.58 -19.18 -6.47
C LYS A 924 45.24 -18.49 -6.21
N TYR A 925 44.50 -18.15 -7.28
CA TYR A 925 43.23 -17.44 -7.15
C TYR A 925 42.11 -18.31 -6.54
N LEU A 926 42.06 -19.61 -6.85
CA LEU A 926 41.12 -20.53 -6.20
C LEU A 926 41.36 -20.66 -4.69
N GLU A 927 42.62 -20.60 -4.24
CA GLU A 927 42.99 -20.62 -2.81
C GLU A 927 42.63 -19.30 -2.11
N LEU A 928 42.80 -18.16 -2.76
CA LEU A 928 42.32 -16.85 -2.26
C LEU A 928 40.80 -16.87 -2.06
N ILE A 929 40.05 -17.48 -2.99
CA ILE A 929 38.59 -17.60 -2.85
C ILE A 929 38.22 -18.57 -1.73
N ALA A 930 38.84 -19.74 -1.68
CA ALA A 930 38.52 -20.78 -0.68
C ALA A 930 38.88 -20.39 0.77
N SER A 931 39.68 -19.34 0.93
CA SER A 931 40.02 -18.72 2.23
C SER A 931 39.18 -17.48 2.55
N SER A 932 38.34 -17.01 1.61
CA SER A 932 37.42 -15.88 1.82
C SER A 932 36.28 -16.25 2.76
N ASP A 933 35.81 -15.25 3.52
CA ASP A 933 34.63 -15.34 4.38
C ASP A 933 33.30 -15.25 3.59
N ASP A 934 33.34 -15.02 2.27
CA ASP A 934 32.19 -14.91 1.36
C ASP A 934 31.60 -16.29 0.94
N TYR A 935 31.35 -17.17 1.90
CA TYR A 935 30.98 -18.58 1.63
C TYR A 935 29.60 -18.76 0.96
N SER A 936 28.71 -17.79 1.06
CA SER A 936 27.32 -17.87 0.56
C SER A 936 27.18 -17.61 -0.94
N TRP A 937 28.25 -17.16 -1.61
CA TRP A 937 28.20 -16.80 -3.02
C TRP A 937 28.42 -17.98 -3.95
N GLN A 938 27.75 -17.96 -5.10
CA GLN A 938 27.82 -18.99 -6.14
C GLN A 938 29.26 -19.23 -6.60
N ASN A 939 30.00 -18.16 -6.89
CA ASN A 939 31.39 -18.23 -7.33
C ASN A 939 32.34 -18.83 -6.28
N HIS A 940 32.08 -18.65 -4.99
CA HIS A 940 32.87 -19.31 -3.96
C HIS A 940 32.68 -20.84 -4.01
N THR A 941 31.44 -21.30 -4.20
CA THR A 941 31.13 -22.73 -4.35
C THR A 941 31.73 -23.29 -5.63
N LEU A 942 31.57 -22.59 -6.76
CA LEU A 942 32.15 -22.98 -8.05
C LEU A 942 33.68 -23.05 -7.98
N ALA A 943 34.33 -22.08 -7.33
CA ALA A 943 35.77 -22.09 -7.11
C ALA A 943 36.22 -23.30 -6.27
N CYS A 944 35.52 -23.59 -5.16
CA CYS A 944 35.83 -24.76 -4.32
C CYS A 944 35.64 -26.08 -5.08
N HIS A 945 34.60 -26.15 -5.94
CA HIS A 945 34.36 -27.30 -6.79
C HIS A 945 35.48 -27.48 -7.82
N MET A 946 35.78 -26.44 -8.58
CA MET A 946 36.84 -26.42 -9.61
C MET A 946 38.19 -26.77 -9.01
N ARG A 947 38.52 -26.23 -7.83
CA ARG A 947 39.77 -26.56 -7.14
C ARG A 947 39.85 -28.04 -6.81
N ARG A 948 38.76 -28.64 -6.31
CA ARG A 948 38.75 -30.08 -5.96
C ARG A 948 38.90 -30.95 -7.20
N GLU A 949 38.27 -30.59 -8.31
CA GLU A 949 38.39 -31.34 -9.57
C GLU A 949 39.80 -31.27 -10.16
N LEU A 950 40.43 -30.09 -10.15
CA LEU A 950 41.76 -29.90 -10.74
C LEU A 950 42.90 -30.38 -9.84
N PHE A 951 42.75 -30.28 -8.52
CA PHE A 951 43.86 -30.39 -7.58
C PHE A 951 43.64 -31.37 -6.41
N GLY A 952 42.47 -32.02 -6.34
CA GLY A 952 42.12 -32.92 -5.24
C GLY A 952 41.65 -32.19 -3.97
N GLU A 953 41.44 -32.95 -2.89
CA GLU A 953 41.07 -32.37 -1.59
C GLU A 953 42.25 -31.61 -0.97
N LEU A 954 41.96 -30.53 -0.26
CA LEU A 954 42.98 -29.93 0.62
C LEU A 954 43.25 -30.93 1.75
N SER A 955 44.52 -31.26 1.99
CA SER A 955 44.95 -31.62 3.34
C SER A 955 44.78 -30.36 4.20
N ARG A 956 43.62 -30.18 4.82
CA ARG A 956 43.43 -29.17 5.87
C ARG A 956 43.86 -29.75 7.21
#